data_AF-E1TFC2-F1
#
_entry.id   AF-E1TFC2-F1
#
_cell.length_a   1.000
_cell.length_b   1.000
_cell.length_c   1.000
_cell.angle_alpha   90.00
_cell.angle_beta   90.00
_cell.angle_gamma   90.00
#
_symmetry.space_group_name_H-M   'P 1'
#
loop_
_entity.id
_entity.type
_entity.pdbx_description
1 polymer ?
#
loop_
_entity_poly.entity_id
_entity_poly.type
_entity_poly.pdbx_seq_one_letter_code
_entity_poly.pdbx_strand_id
1 'polypeptide(L)'
;MTLPALARPARRALHRRQANGALWLAIGLSLTGLCFTHAALAAGPLPQGGTYVAGTGAITSRGNAVVITQPGSARGVIEWNSFSIGRNNSVTFDNGAGTTLNRVIGGSPSAILGKLTATGSLYVINPQGIVVGPAGVISTGGRFVASTLDICNCAFMQGGNALTLSGDSNANVINLGRISSSGGDVFLIARRAVINAGAVSAPNGTAELAAGENILLQDSNDSRQVFVQTGSQGTVVNRGRIEAAQISLQAADGNVYALAGGGTRIRATGTANRDGHVWLVADGGRVAQYGRIAASDGNGNGGAVDTQAAQLGFGKHAAVHARQWYLSTPTFIINDAAAHALQRSLSGGTSIEATTTGANGATGDLRVASSLRWSGSASLTLAAYHSVSLTTGATVANNGAGNLTLRADAASIDNSGSVINNGTIDWSKSTGTVSVLYDMNGTYSQGIVSTNNAWSAAPYSGLLTQVTGYKLVNTLTDLQNVSLDVAGTYALGKDIDAGATWPGVPTAVAFRPIGDGATPFAGQFDGMGHKITSLWILDPYAVVVGPGNGGAMGPEMSLGLFGDIGTAGVVRNLTVDGVTGQYLVGDAGMLAGVNHGSLVNTHTSGSVVLVYGIGTNVGGLVGWNDGSIARSSSDATASGQGYVGGLVGVNQTSGNIRQSFATGEANSFGHGFGGGGLVGSNAGLISQSYATGPVSYQPDFCDGHCFSNGGGLVFTNAGTITQSFATGALTPRAGFSPQPAGIANTNGGVIAGDVFWNVESTGTDIGVLSGTPIPATNGLTTVQMSQPASFGPTYDFGANGVWAIPDGALHPLLQWQTQH
;
A
#
# COMPACT_ATOMS: atom_id res chain seq x y z
N MET A 1 52.29 -56.08 21.61
CA MET A 1 52.02 -57.01 20.46
C MET A 1 50.81 -56.51 19.65
N THR A 2 51.15 -55.51 18.88
CA THR A 2 51.02 -55.26 17.43
C THR A 2 50.23 -53.97 17.21
N LEU A 3 50.96 -52.85 16.95
CA LEU A 3 51.17 -51.80 15.93
C LEU A 3 49.89 -51.56 15.12
N PRO A 4 49.69 -50.24 14.68
CA PRO A 4 48.96 -49.11 14.10
C PRO A 4 49.08 -49.08 12.57
N ALA A 5 47.89 -49.05 11.85
CA ALA A 5 48.00 -48.78 10.39
C ALA A 5 47.31 -47.45 10.07
N LEU A 6 48.10 -46.30 10.00
CA LEU A 6 48.13 -45.20 9.00
C LEU A 6 48.54 -45.72 7.62
N ALA A 7 47.93 -45.21 6.51
CA ALA A 7 47.77 -44.26 5.39
C ALA A 7 48.40 -44.86 4.12
N ARG A 8 47.62 -44.77 3.04
CA ARG A 8 47.73 -43.95 1.82
C ARG A 8 46.85 -44.56 0.72
N PRO A 9 46.65 -43.79 -0.48
CA PRO A 9 46.33 -42.52 -1.14
C PRO A 9 45.60 -42.72 -2.47
N ALA A 10 44.69 -41.76 -2.79
CA ALA A 10 44.66 -40.77 -3.90
C ALA A 10 43.74 -41.27 -5.01
N ARG A 11 42.49 -40.71 -4.98
CA ARG A 11 41.96 -40.53 -6.36
C ARG A 11 41.28 -39.17 -6.47
N ARG A 12 42.06 -38.12 -6.83
CA ARG A 12 42.05 -37.05 -7.86
C ARG A 12 40.64 -36.81 -8.38
N ALA A 13 39.82 -36.04 -7.71
CA ALA A 13 38.64 -35.27 -8.19
C ALA A 13 39.06 -34.16 -9.16
N LEU A 14 39.16 -34.53 -10.42
CA LEU A 14 39.07 -33.76 -11.68
C LEU A 14 38.24 -32.49 -11.50
N HIS A 15 38.89 -31.35 -11.11
CA HIS A 15 38.78 -29.93 -11.51
C HIS A 15 38.25 -29.77 -12.93
N ARG A 16 36.91 -29.74 -13.06
CA ARG A 16 36.37 -29.21 -14.33
C ARG A 16 36.01 -27.74 -14.16
N ARG A 17 36.92 -26.81 -14.36
CA ARG A 17 36.95 -25.49 -15.04
C ARG A 17 35.67 -25.24 -15.84
N GLN A 18 34.58 -24.81 -15.25
CA GLN A 18 33.38 -24.23 -15.88
C GLN A 18 33.72 -22.94 -16.62
N ALA A 19 34.42 -23.05 -17.76
CA ALA A 19 34.45 -22.19 -18.96
C ALA A 19 33.02 -21.83 -19.41
N ASN A 20 32.49 -20.56 -18.98
CA ASN A 20 31.74 -19.49 -19.70
C ASN A 20 31.47 -19.87 -21.16
N GLY A 21 30.49 -20.81 -21.41
CA GLY A 21 30.04 -21.05 -22.80
C GLY A 21 28.67 -20.42 -23.04
N ALA A 22 28.52 -19.06 -23.42
CA ALA A 22 27.71 -18.40 -24.48
C ALA A 22 26.83 -19.42 -25.22
N LEU A 23 25.72 -19.85 -24.64
CA LEU A 23 24.62 -20.67 -25.22
C LEU A 23 23.91 -19.90 -26.34
N TRP A 24 24.48 -19.79 -27.54
CA TRP A 24 23.86 -19.63 -28.88
C TRP A 24 22.89 -20.77 -29.15
N LEU A 25 21.58 -20.66 -28.83
CA LEU A 25 20.44 -21.49 -29.29
C LEU A 25 20.18 -21.29 -30.79
N ALA A 26 20.83 -22.08 -31.67
CA ALA A 26 20.61 -22.50 -33.08
C ALA A 26 19.29 -23.27 -33.20
N ILE A 27 18.12 -22.64 -33.49
CA ILE A 27 16.89 -23.23 -34.05
C ILE A 27 17.11 -23.51 -35.55
N GLY A 28 17.65 -24.67 -35.96
CA GLY A 28 17.59 -25.60 -37.11
C GLY A 28 16.32 -25.43 -37.96
N LEU A 29 16.36 -24.47 -38.91
CA LEU A 29 15.69 -24.33 -40.23
C LEU A 29 15.87 -25.60 -41.07
N SER A 30 14.96 -26.54 -41.03
CA SER A 30 14.92 -27.48 -42.19
C SER A 30 13.81 -27.08 -43.15
N LEU A 31 14.03 -26.13 -43.98
CA LEU A 31 13.49 -25.86 -45.32
C LEU A 31 14.25 -26.66 -46.38
N THR A 32 14.05 -27.99 -46.54
CA THR A 32 14.47 -28.52 -47.87
C THR A 32 13.43 -29.53 -48.34
N GLY A 33 12.52 -29.11 -49.22
CA GLY A 33 12.27 -29.80 -50.51
C GLY A 33 11.11 -29.13 -51.25
N LEU A 34 11.35 -28.04 -51.95
CA LEU A 34 10.40 -27.84 -53.07
C LEU A 34 11.17 -27.40 -54.32
N CYS A 35 11.77 -28.30 -55.07
CA CYS A 35 11.99 -28.48 -56.52
C CYS A 35 11.03 -27.62 -57.35
N PHE A 36 11.51 -26.42 -57.84
CA PHE A 36 11.28 -25.46 -58.93
C PHE A 36 10.95 -26.20 -60.24
N THR A 37 9.56 -26.33 -60.40
CA THR A 37 9.08 -26.29 -61.80
C THR A 37 8.01 -25.20 -61.94
N HIS A 38 8.32 -23.99 -62.58
CA HIS A 38 7.58 -22.89 -63.23
C HIS A 38 6.12 -23.28 -63.50
N ALA A 39 5.21 -22.88 -62.43
CA ALA A 39 3.74 -22.96 -62.64
C ALA A 39 3.08 -21.64 -62.20
N ALA A 40 2.78 -20.67 -63.02
CA ALA A 40 1.63 -19.72 -63.02
C ALA A 40 1.43 -19.11 -61.64
N LEU A 41 2.07 -17.94 -61.21
CA LEU A 41 1.84 -17.04 -60.05
C LEU A 41 0.40 -17.16 -59.52
N ALA A 42 0.07 -18.44 -58.94
CA ALA A 42 -1.20 -18.69 -58.24
C ALA A 42 -1.29 -17.81 -56.98
N ALA A 43 -2.09 -16.71 -56.99
CA ALA A 43 -2.61 -15.94 -55.85
C ALA A 43 -2.57 -16.75 -54.55
N GLY A 44 -1.41 -16.70 -53.67
CA GLY A 44 -1.32 -17.18 -52.27
C GLY A 44 -2.68 -17.63 -51.71
N PRO A 45 -2.84 -18.69 -50.72
CA PRO A 45 -4.05 -19.37 -50.24
C PRO A 45 -5.03 -18.38 -49.57
N LEU A 46 -6.40 -18.47 -49.85
CA LEU A 46 -7.48 -17.85 -49.06
C LEU A 46 -8.12 -18.91 -48.15
N PRO A 47 -8.76 -18.43 -47.03
CA PRO A 47 -9.44 -19.43 -46.17
C PRO A 47 -10.41 -20.30 -46.96
N GLN A 48 -10.51 -21.66 -46.55
CA GLN A 48 -11.34 -22.60 -47.32
C GLN A 48 -12.31 -23.33 -46.38
N GLY A 49 -13.52 -23.65 -46.93
CA GLY A 49 -14.48 -24.56 -46.26
C GLY A 49 -15.21 -23.88 -45.10
N GLY A 50 -15.33 -22.55 -45.12
CA GLY A 50 -15.96 -21.82 -43.99
C GLY A 50 -17.47 -22.05 -43.93
N THR A 51 -17.93 -22.44 -42.67
CA THR A 51 -19.39 -22.53 -42.45
C THR A 51 -19.74 -22.00 -41.06
N TYR A 52 -20.89 -21.23 -41.07
CA TYR A 52 -21.37 -20.78 -39.74
C TYR A 52 -21.98 -21.96 -38.97
N VAL A 53 -21.47 -22.29 -37.85
CA VAL A 53 -22.03 -23.41 -37.05
C VAL A 53 -22.80 -22.84 -35.85
N ALA A 54 -22.74 -21.55 -35.59
CA ALA A 54 -23.56 -20.79 -34.63
C ALA A 54 -23.60 -19.31 -35.06
N GLY A 55 -24.82 -18.65 -34.83
CA GLY A 55 -25.03 -17.28 -35.36
C GLY A 55 -25.34 -17.31 -36.85
N THR A 56 -25.54 -16.07 -37.42
CA THR A 56 -25.90 -16.02 -38.86
C THR A 56 -25.00 -15.01 -39.58
N GLY A 57 -24.68 -15.33 -40.87
CA GLY A 57 -23.90 -14.41 -41.71
C GLY A 57 -23.64 -15.02 -43.09
N ALA A 58 -22.79 -14.23 -43.86
CA ALA A 58 -22.49 -14.74 -45.22
C ALA A 58 -20.98 -14.64 -45.47
N ILE A 59 -20.49 -15.70 -46.25
CA ILE A 59 -19.07 -15.69 -46.67
C ILE A 59 -19.03 -15.58 -48.20
N THR A 60 -18.34 -14.43 -48.62
CA THR A 60 -18.29 -14.24 -50.08
C THR A 60 -16.83 -14.07 -50.52
N SER A 61 -16.51 -14.89 -51.60
CA SER A 61 -15.13 -14.78 -52.12
C SER A 61 -15.14 -14.06 -53.48
N ARG A 62 -14.29 -12.93 -53.56
CA ARG A 62 -14.12 -12.25 -54.87
C ARG A 62 -12.63 -12.06 -55.18
N GLY A 63 -12.15 -12.76 -56.27
CA GLY A 63 -10.73 -12.61 -56.63
C GLY A 63 -9.79 -12.97 -55.47
N ASN A 64 -9.00 -11.99 -55.04
CA ASN A 64 -7.98 -12.23 -53.99
C ASN A 64 -8.50 -11.78 -52.62
N ALA A 65 -9.93 -11.75 -52.46
CA ALA A 65 -10.45 -11.22 -51.19
C ALA A 65 -11.64 -12.09 -50.74
N VAL A 66 -11.69 -12.29 -49.38
CA VAL A 66 -12.87 -12.89 -48.75
C VAL A 66 -13.53 -11.87 -47.81
N VAL A 67 -14.92 -11.73 -48.02
CA VAL A 67 -15.65 -10.82 -47.12
C VAL A 67 -16.67 -11.65 -46.33
N ILE A 68 -16.54 -11.43 -44.99
CA ILE A 68 -17.49 -12.13 -44.12
C ILE A 68 -18.39 -11.09 -43.44
N THR A 69 -19.78 -11.36 -43.62
CA THR A 69 -20.70 -10.39 -42.99
C THR A 69 -21.48 -11.10 -41.87
N GLN A 70 -21.60 -10.31 -40.88
CA GLN A 70 -22.40 -10.73 -39.71
C GLN A 70 -23.33 -9.57 -39.29
N PRO A 71 -24.63 -9.87 -39.12
CA PRO A 71 -25.55 -8.75 -38.86
C PRO A 71 -25.40 -8.21 -37.43
N GLY A 72 -25.36 -6.85 -37.26
CA GLY A 72 -25.51 -6.09 -35.99
C GLY A 72 -24.41 -6.44 -34.98
N SER A 73 -24.76 -6.55 -33.57
CA SER A 73 -23.80 -6.78 -32.45
C SER A 73 -23.82 -8.26 -32.05
N ALA A 74 -24.17 -9.13 -33.08
CA ALA A 74 -24.37 -10.57 -32.77
C ALA A 74 -23.03 -11.30 -32.73
N ARG A 75 -23.02 -12.47 -32.00
CA ARG A 75 -21.84 -13.37 -31.98
C ARG A 75 -22.03 -14.50 -33.01
N GLY A 76 -20.88 -14.83 -33.67
CA GLY A 76 -20.95 -15.93 -34.66
C GLY A 76 -19.71 -16.82 -34.55
N VAL A 77 -20.05 -18.19 -34.83
CA VAL A 77 -18.91 -19.12 -34.89
C VAL A 77 -18.81 -19.72 -36.29
N ILE A 78 -17.55 -19.59 -36.84
CA ILE A 78 -17.35 -20.19 -38.17
C ILE A 78 -16.26 -21.27 -38.04
N GLU A 79 -16.62 -22.42 -38.65
CA GLU A 79 -15.57 -23.44 -38.74
C GLU A 79 -14.96 -23.48 -40.15
N TRP A 80 -13.61 -23.66 -40.09
CA TRP A 80 -12.88 -23.63 -41.38
C TRP A 80 -12.06 -24.92 -41.51
N ASN A 81 -12.03 -25.45 -42.82
CA ASN A 81 -11.03 -26.52 -43.05
C ASN A 81 -9.61 -25.98 -42.99
N SER A 82 -9.34 -24.80 -43.54
CA SER A 82 -8.05 -24.07 -43.43
C SER A 82 -8.33 -22.57 -43.40
N PHE A 83 -7.48 -21.88 -42.63
CA PHE A 83 -7.63 -20.41 -42.56
C PHE A 83 -6.26 -19.76 -42.77
N SER A 84 -5.82 -19.58 -44.02
CA SER A 84 -4.57 -18.87 -44.34
C SER A 84 -4.85 -17.75 -45.35
N ILE A 85 -3.98 -16.67 -45.22
CA ILE A 85 -4.13 -15.52 -46.14
C ILE A 85 -2.77 -15.23 -46.80
N GLY A 86 -2.74 -15.46 -48.10
CA GLY A 86 -1.47 -15.22 -48.84
C GLY A 86 -1.13 -13.72 -48.88
N ARG A 87 0.09 -13.33 -49.21
CA ARG A 87 0.66 -11.96 -49.10
C ARG A 87 -0.17 -10.97 -49.91
N ASN A 88 -0.80 -11.36 -50.99
CA ASN A 88 -1.56 -10.38 -51.80
C ASN A 88 -3.06 -10.58 -51.64
N ASN A 89 -3.41 -11.36 -50.61
CA ASN A 89 -4.85 -11.62 -50.40
C ASN A 89 -5.35 -10.87 -49.16
N SER A 90 -6.75 -10.71 -49.12
CA SER A 90 -7.32 -9.99 -47.95
C SER A 90 -8.61 -10.68 -47.51
N VAL A 91 -8.71 -10.65 -46.15
CA VAL A 91 -9.98 -11.12 -45.56
C VAL A 91 -10.55 -10.02 -44.67
N THR A 92 -11.88 -9.76 -44.94
CA THR A 92 -12.51 -8.68 -44.17
C THR A 92 -13.77 -9.22 -43.48
N PHE A 93 -13.75 -8.93 -42.12
CA PHE A 93 -14.99 -9.20 -41.38
C PHE A 93 -15.77 -7.90 -41.15
N ASP A 94 -16.98 -7.88 -41.69
CA ASP A 94 -17.89 -6.74 -41.47
C ASP A 94 -18.90 -7.13 -40.38
N ASN A 95 -18.43 -7.12 -39.16
CA ASN A 95 -19.32 -7.65 -38.09
C ASN A 95 -19.75 -6.54 -37.13
N GLY A 96 -19.72 -5.20 -37.61
CA GLY A 96 -20.10 -4.08 -36.72
C GLY A 96 -19.41 -4.17 -35.35
N ALA A 97 -20.24 -4.01 -34.22
CA ALA A 97 -19.68 -4.13 -32.84
C ALA A 97 -19.72 -5.59 -32.38
N GLY A 98 -20.11 -6.52 -33.31
CA GLY A 98 -20.26 -7.95 -32.95
C GLY A 98 -18.92 -8.66 -32.78
N THR A 99 -18.96 -10.01 -32.44
CA THR A 99 -17.77 -10.85 -32.20
C THR A 99 -17.87 -12.16 -33.00
N THR A 100 -16.77 -12.39 -33.74
CA THR A 100 -16.81 -13.62 -34.58
C THR A 100 -15.64 -14.52 -34.19
N LEU A 101 -16.04 -15.82 -33.87
CA LEU A 101 -15.02 -16.85 -33.59
C LEU A 101 -14.79 -17.75 -34.81
N ASN A 102 -13.45 -17.75 -35.25
CA ASN A 102 -13.07 -18.58 -36.41
C ASN A 102 -12.22 -19.77 -35.93
N ARG A 103 -12.93 -20.95 -36.20
CA ARG A 103 -12.23 -22.16 -35.71
C ARG A 103 -11.81 -23.04 -36.89
N VAL A 104 -10.43 -23.38 -36.82
CA VAL A 104 -9.91 -24.24 -37.91
C VAL A 104 -9.99 -25.70 -37.44
N ILE A 105 -10.64 -26.56 -38.21
CA ILE A 105 -10.82 -27.98 -37.80
C ILE A 105 -9.94 -28.88 -38.68
N GLY A 106 -9.26 -28.22 -39.73
CA GLY A 106 -8.38 -29.01 -40.63
C GLY A 106 -6.97 -29.16 -40.04
N GLY A 107 -6.03 -29.87 -40.75
CA GLY A 107 -4.74 -30.30 -40.14
C GLY A 107 -3.61 -29.31 -40.46
N SER A 108 -3.94 -28.03 -41.04
CA SER A 108 -2.82 -27.14 -41.42
C SER A 108 -2.80 -25.91 -40.49
N PRO A 109 -1.54 -25.37 -40.29
CA PRO A 109 -1.47 -24.11 -39.53
C PRO A 109 -2.03 -22.92 -40.33
N SER A 110 -2.40 -21.86 -39.48
CA SER A 110 -2.84 -20.62 -40.16
C SER A 110 -1.64 -19.72 -40.46
N ALA A 111 -1.36 -19.55 -41.80
CA ALA A 111 -0.34 -18.55 -42.22
C ALA A 111 -1.01 -17.27 -42.73
N ILE A 112 -0.90 -16.22 -41.89
CA ILE A 112 -1.50 -14.92 -42.31
C ILE A 112 -0.39 -14.00 -42.86
N LEU A 113 -0.24 -14.05 -44.16
CA LEU A 113 0.86 -13.28 -44.80
C LEU A 113 0.30 -12.02 -45.48
N GLY A 114 -1.07 -11.94 -45.62
CA GLY A 114 -1.76 -10.80 -46.28
C GLY A 114 -2.56 -10.00 -45.26
N LYS A 115 -3.75 -9.41 -45.58
CA LYS A 115 -4.46 -8.47 -44.69
C LYS A 115 -5.72 -9.15 -44.11
N LEU A 116 -5.80 -9.06 -42.78
CA LEU A 116 -7.02 -9.49 -42.06
C LEU A 116 -7.62 -8.33 -41.27
N THR A 117 -8.90 -7.95 -41.65
CA THR A 117 -9.49 -6.77 -40.99
C THR A 117 -10.89 -7.13 -40.49
N ALA A 118 -11.23 -6.45 -39.36
CA ALA A 118 -12.59 -6.64 -38.81
C ALA A 118 -13.08 -5.34 -38.18
N THR A 119 -14.42 -5.04 -38.39
CA THR A 119 -14.96 -3.81 -37.75
C THR A 119 -15.14 -4.06 -36.26
N GLY A 120 -15.52 -5.29 -35.75
CA GLY A 120 -15.74 -5.62 -34.31
C GLY A 120 -14.67 -6.60 -33.83
N SER A 121 -15.02 -7.56 -32.91
CA SER A 121 -14.02 -8.49 -32.32
C SER A 121 -13.86 -9.75 -33.17
N LEU A 122 -12.61 -10.23 -33.15
CA LEU A 122 -12.31 -11.39 -33.99
C LEU A 122 -11.45 -12.38 -33.18
N TYR A 123 -11.96 -13.74 -33.21
CA TYR A 123 -11.19 -14.84 -32.61
C TYR A 123 -10.74 -15.82 -33.70
N VAL A 124 -9.39 -16.04 -33.71
CA VAL A 124 -8.86 -17.08 -34.63
C VAL A 124 -8.26 -18.21 -33.78
N ILE A 125 -8.95 -19.43 -33.89
CA ILE A 125 -8.53 -20.57 -33.07
C ILE A 125 -8.03 -21.68 -34.01
N ASN A 126 -6.73 -22.05 -33.71
CA ASN A 126 -6.17 -23.11 -34.57
C ASN A 126 -5.15 -23.93 -33.77
N PRO A 127 -5.52 -25.20 -33.44
CA PRO A 127 -4.65 -26.03 -32.60
C PRO A 127 -3.37 -26.42 -33.33
N GLN A 128 -3.34 -26.20 -34.74
CA GLN A 128 -2.12 -26.58 -35.49
C GLN A 128 -1.10 -25.44 -35.49
N GLY A 129 -1.50 -24.21 -35.06
CA GLY A 129 -0.52 -23.10 -35.00
C GLY A 129 -1.02 -21.91 -35.82
N ILE A 130 -0.54 -20.77 -35.31
CA ILE A 130 -0.87 -19.53 -36.06
C ILE A 130 0.42 -18.71 -36.25
N VAL A 131 0.64 -18.28 -37.56
CA VAL A 131 1.81 -17.43 -37.84
C VAL A 131 1.34 -16.21 -38.64
N VAL A 132 1.66 -15.02 -38.04
CA VAL A 132 1.52 -13.77 -38.84
C VAL A 132 2.89 -13.38 -39.43
N GLY A 133 2.97 -13.55 -40.77
CA GLY A 133 4.27 -13.29 -41.46
C GLY A 133 4.66 -11.82 -41.44
N PRO A 134 5.91 -11.44 -41.83
CA PRO A 134 6.43 -10.06 -41.76
C PRO A 134 5.56 -9.08 -42.54
N ALA A 135 4.91 -9.59 -43.68
CA ALA A 135 4.05 -8.66 -44.45
C ALA A 135 2.60 -8.71 -43.94
N GLY A 136 2.31 -9.65 -43.03
CA GLY A 136 0.93 -9.83 -42.52
C GLY A 136 0.47 -8.64 -41.67
N VAL A 137 -0.85 -8.28 -41.92
CA VAL A 137 -1.43 -7.17 -41.11
C VAL A 137 -2.81 -7.63 -40.62
N ILE A 138 -2.91 -7.53 -39.29
CA ILE A 138 -4.24 -7.75 -38.69
C ILE A 138 -4.71 -6.47 -38.00
N SER A 139 -6.00 -6.05 -38.34
CA SER A 139 -6.54 -4.83 -37.72
C SER A 139 -8.01 -5.05 -37.38
N THR A 140 -8.30 -4.79 -36.07
CA THR A 140 -9.71 -4.97 -35.67
C THR A 140 -10.19 -3.72 -34.93
N GLY A 141 -11.54 -3.43 -35.07
CA GLY A 141 -12.16 -2.31 -34.32
C GLY A 141 -12.43 -2.71 -32.86
N GLY A 142 -12.68 -4.05 -32.54
CA GLY A 142 -12.93 -4.58 -31.19
C GLY A 142 -11.74 -5.46 -30.74
N ARG A 143 -11.94 -6.49 -30.01
CA ARG A 143 -10.84 -7.35 -29.50
C ARG A 143 -10.38 -8.36 -30.56
N PHE A 144 -9.05 -8.63 -30.53
CA PHE A 144 -8.51 -9.71 -31.38
C PHE A 144 -7.89 -10.78 -30.48
N VAL A 145 -8.38 -12.09 -30.78
CA VAL A 145 -7.79 -13.22 -30.04
C VAL A 145 -7.27 -14.25 -31.05
N ALA A 146 -5.96 -14.58 -30.90
CA ALA A 146 -5.37 -15.71 -31.64
C ALA A 146 -4.93 -16.79 -30.64
N SER A 147 -5.51 -18.01 -30.89
CA SER A 147 -5.20 -19.01 -29.86
C SER A 147 -5.08 -20.39 -30.49
N THR A 148 -4.08 -21.14 -29.89
CA THR A 148 -4.06 -22.57 -30.27
C THR A 148 -4.98 -23.37 -29.33
N LEU A 149 -5.38 -22.80 -28.23
CA LEU A 149 -6.36 -23.47 -27.35
C LEU A 149 -7.79 -23.14 -27.77
N ASP A 150 -8.64 -24.11 -27.41
CA ASP A 150 -10.02 -23.98 -27.92
C ASP A 150 -10.94 -23.31 -26.89
N ILE A 151 -12.09 -22.82 -27.44
CA ILE A 151 -13.16 -22.22 -26.60
C ILE A 151 -14.47 -22.95 -26.91
N CYS A 152 -15.14 -23.14 -25.83
CA CYS A 152 -16.46 -23.76 -26.05
C CYS A 152 -17.40 -22.80 -26.79
N ASN A 153 -18.16 -23.41 -27.82
CA ASN A 153 -19.13 -22.54 -28.55
C ASN A 153 -20.22 -22.02 -27.60
N CYS A 154 -20.57 -22.92 -26.70
CA CYS A 154 -21.68 -22.52 -25.80
C CYS A 154 -21.28 -21.32 -24.92
N ALA A 155 -20.06 -21.39 -24.38
CA ALA A 155 -19.63 -20.26 -23.53
C ALA A 155 -19.43 -18.98 -24.36
N PHE A 156 -18.88 -19.13 -25.53
CA PHE A 156 -18.66 -17.95 -26.40
C PHE A 156 -19.98 -17.30 -26.78
N MET A 157 -20.96 -18.16 -27.09
CA MET A 157 -22.23 -17.58 -27.59
C MET A 157 -23.01 -16.97 -26.44
N GLN A 158 -22.76 -17.34 -25.21
CA GLN A 158 -23.46 -16.77 -24.05
C GLN A 158 -23.00 -15.33 -23.77
N GLY A 159 -21.76 -14.94 -24.21
CA GLY A 159 -21.31 -13.53 -24.14
C GLY A 159 -20.95 -13.15 -22.70
N GLY A 160 -20.47 -14.08 -21.88
CA GLY A 160 -20.10 -13.74 -20.49
C GLY A 160 -18.74 -13.03 -20.43
N ASN A 161 -18.38 -12.57 -19.25
CA ASN A 161 -17.17 -11.73 -19.07
C ASN A 161 -15.94 -12.62 -18.83
N ALA A 162 -16.19 -14.00 -18.96
CA ALA A 162 -15.01 -14.88 -18.80
C ALA A 162 -15.10 -16.04 -19.80
N LEU A 163 -13.90 -16.29 -20.28
CA LEU A 163 -13.80 -17.43 -21.23
C LEU A 163 -12.60 -18.28 -20.86
N THR A 164 -12.91 -19.64 -20.84
CA THR A 164 -11.78 -20.55 -20.57
C THR A 164 -11.29 -21.17 -21.89
N LEU A 165 -9.95 -21.02 -22.04
CA LEU A 165 -9.31 -21.61 -23.23
C LEU A 165 -8.49 -22.83 -22.79
N SER A 166 -8.81 -23.99 -23.51
CA SER A 166 -8.07 -25.23 -23.16
C SER A 166 -7.92 -26.11 -24.39
N GLY A 167 -7.04 -27.04 -24.31
CA GLY A 167 -6.78 -27.98 -25.43
C GLY A 167 -5.37 -28.59 -25.30
N ASP A 168 -5.18 -29.67 -26.18
CA ASP A 168 -3.89 -30.41 -26.03
C ASP A 168 -2.93 -30.05 -27.17
N SER A 169 -3.06 -28.77 -27.77
CA SER A 169 -2.20 -28.40 -28.90
C SER A 169 -0.74 -28.26 -28.46
N ASN A 170 0.20 -28.69 -29.40
CA ASN A 170 1.65 -28.41 -29.13
C ASN A 170 2.17 -27.32 -30.08
N ALA A 171 1.28 -26.62 -30.62
CA ALA A 171 1.68 -25.65 -31.66
C ALA A 171 1.84 -24.26 -31.03
N ASN A 172 2.42 -23.32 -31.84
CA ASN A 172 2.77 -21.98 -31.31
C ASN A 172 1.94 -20.90 -32.02
N VAL A 173 1.90 -19.81 -31.27
CA VAL A 173 1.45 -18.57 -31.94
C VAL A 173 2.65 -17.64 -32.12
N ILE A 174 2.87 -17.27 -33.46
CA ILE A 174 4.07 -16.47 -33.75
C ILE A 174 3.62 -15.23 -34.55
N ASN A 175 4.07 -14.08 -34.02
CA ASN A 175 3.81 -12.83 -34.77
C ASN A 175 5.11 -12.20 -35.27
N LEU A 176 5.23 -12.12 -36.59
CA LEU A 176 6.38 -11.41 -37.21
C LEU A 176 5.89 -10.14 -37.92
N GLY A 177 4.57 -10.01 -37.98
CA GLY A 177 3.96 -8.88 -38.73
C GLY A 177 3.40 -7.82 -37.78
N ARG A 178 2.19 -7.20 -38.17
CA ARG A 178 1.59 -6.11 -37.37
C ARG A 178 0.17 -6.52 -36.95
N ILE A 179 -0.01 -6.42 -35.61
CA ILE A 179 -1.36 -6.71 -35.09
C ILE A 179 -1.85 -5.49 -34.29
N SER A 180 -3.09 -5.05 -34.64
CA SER A 180 -3.58 -3.86 -33.90
C SER A 180 -5.08 -3.99 -33.66
N SER A 181 -5.44 -3.43 -32.48
CA SER A 181 -6.86 -3.24 -32.17
C SER A 181 -7.10 -1.78 -31.73
N SER A 182 -8.01 -1.04 -32.49
CA SER A 182 -8.14 0.41 -32.30
C SER A 182 -9.06 0.71 -31.11
N GLY A 183 -9.92 -0.28 -30.65
CA GLY A 183 -10.89 0.05 -29.57
C GLY A 183 -10.96 -1.09 -28.55
N GLY A 184 -10.10 -2.18 -28.79
CA GLY A 184 -10.30 -3.36 -27.91
C GLY A 184 -8.94 -3.94 -27.51
N ASP A 185 -8.88 -5.18 -27.20
CA ASP A 185 -7.68 -5.88 -26.70
C ASP A 185 -7.07 -6.80 -27.75
N VAL A 186 -5.78 -7.07 -27.54
CA VAL A 186 -5.12 -8.10 -28.37
C VAL A 186 -4.63 -9.21 -27.43
N PHE A 187 -5.13 -10.53 -27.72
CA PHE A 187 -4.66 -11.69 -26.95
C PHE A 187 -4.01 -12.72 -27.88
N LEU A 188 -2.77 -13.02 -27.54
CA LEU A 188 -2.09 -14.16 -28.21
C LEU A 188 -1.90 -15.28 -27.18
N ILE A 189 -2.52 -16.43 -27.56
CA ILE A 189 -2.57 -17.50 -26.54
C ILE A 189 -2.16 -18.83 -27.19
N ALA A 190 -1.26 -19.45 -26.44
CA ALA A 190 -0.86 -20.80 -26.92
C ALA A 190 -0.55 -21.69 -25.72
N ARG A 191 -0.70 -22.96 -25.99
CA ARG A 191 -0.36 -23.89 -24.88
C ARG A 191 1.15 -23.92 -24.65
N ARG A 192 2.03 -23.93 -25.73
CA ARG A 192 3.48 -24.13 -25.54
C ARG A 192 4.22 -22.79 -25.58
N ALA A 193 3.95 -22.06 -26.80
CA ALA A 193 4.80 -20.84 -26.88
C ALA A 193 4.06 -19.76 -27.69
N VAL A 194 4.26 -18.54 -27.12
CA VAL A 194 3.88 -17.33 -27.88
C VAL A 194 5.13 -16.47 -28.14
N ILE A 195 5.27 -16.14 -29.46
CA ILE A 195 6.46 -15.34 -29.81
C ILE A 195 6.00 -14.10 -30.59
N ASN A 196 6.45 -12.99 -30.02
CA ASN A 196 6.27 -11.76 -30.81
C ASN A 196 7.61 -11.16 -31.25
N ALA A 197 7.79 -11.13 -32.56
CA ALA A 197 8.98 -10.47 -33.14
C ALA A 197 8.56 -9.35 -34.10
N GLY A 198 7.26 -9.10 -34.20
CA GLY A 198 6.72 -7.97 -34.98
C GLY A 198 6.18 -6.89 -34.04
N ALA A 199 4.94 -6.27 -34.40
CA ALA A 199 4.38 -5.17 -33.58
C ALA A 199 2.95 -5.54 -33.15
N VAL A 200 2.71 -5.28 -31.88
CA VAL A 200 1.33 -5.41 -31.36
C VAL A 200 0.91 -4.07 -30.75
N SER A 201 -0.30 -3.59 -31.17
CA SER A 201 -0.73 -2.26 -30.69
C SER A 201 -2.20 -2.34 -30.27
N ALA A 202 -2.46 -1.83 -29.00
CA ALA A 202 -3.83 -1.65 -28.48
C ALA A 202 -3.90 -0.39 -27.62
N PRO A 203 -3.97 0.75 -28.18
CA PRO A 203 -3.76 2.02 -27.46
C PRO A 203 -4.85 2.27 -26.42
N ASN A 204 -6.04 1.69 -26.70
CA ASN A 204 -7.12 1.96 -25.73
C ASN A 204 -7.49 0.66 -24.97
N GLY A 205 -6.67 -0.41 -25.25
CA GLY A 205 -6.99 -1.69 -24.59
C GLY A 205 -5.73 -2.35 -24.01
N THR A 206 -5.75 -3.70 -24.00
CA THR A 206 -4.60 -4.43 -23.45
C THR A 206 -4.01 -5.32 -24.55
N ALA A 207 -2.72 -5.50 -24.44
CA ALA A 207 -2.02 -6.53 -25.24
C ALA A 207 -1.47 -7.60 -24.29
N GLU A 208 -2.06 -8.89 -24.49
CA GLU A 208 -1.66 -9.95 -23.54
C GLU A 208 -1.22 -11.19 -24.30
N LEU A 209 -0.01 -11.61 -23.92
CA LEU A 209 0.56 -12.86 -24.47
C LEU A 209 0.61 -13.90 -23.34
N ALA A 210 -0.03 -15.08 -23.69
CA ALA A 210 -0.09 -16.07 -22.59
C ALA A 210 0.14 -17.49 -23.14
N ALA A 211 0.92 -18.23 -22.31
CA ALA A 211 1.17 -19.64 -22.68
C ALA A 211 0.92 -20.53 -21.46
N GLY A 212 0.05 -21.56 -21.70
CA GLY A 212 -0.29 -22.52 -20.62
C GLY A 212 -1.40 -23.47 -21.06
N GLU A 213 -1.66 -24.49 -20.26
CA GLU A 213 -2.61 -25.56 -20.64
C GLU A 213 -4.05 -25.04 -20.50
N ASN A 214 -4.29 -24.38 -19.44
CA ASN A 214 -5.64 -23.80 -19.20
C ASN A 214 -5.52 -22.30 -18.89
N ILE A 215 -6.28 -21.55 -19.76
CA ILE A 215 -6.14 -20.08 -19.61
C ILE A 215 -7.56 -19.50 -19.46
N LEU A 216 -7.61 -18.72 -18.37
CA LEU A 216 -8.87 -17.98 -18.19
C LEU A 216 -8.71 -16.52 -18.65
N LEU A 217 -9.62 -16.19 -19.52
CA LEU A 217 -9.69 -14.78 -19.97
C LEU A 217 -10.89 -14.10 -19.28
N GLN A 218 -10.54 -13.06 -18.52
CA GLN A 218 -11.59 -12.32 -17.81
C GLN A 218 -11.48 -10.82 -18.09
N ASP A 219 -12.64 -10.16 -18.38
CA ASP A 219 -12.59 -8.75 -18.78
C ASP A 219 -12.35 -7.86 -17.55
N SER A 220 -11.44 -7.01 -17.72
CA SER A 220 -11.16 -6.06 -16.62
C SER A 220 -10.55 -4.78 -17.21
N ASN A 221 -10.94 -3.62 -16.47
CA ASN A 221 -10.36 -2.32 -16.90
C ASN A 221 -9.25 -1.87 -15.94
N ASP A 222 -9.18 -2.67 -14.84
CA ASP A 222 -8.22 -2.15 -13.84
C ASP A 222 -7.20 -3.24 -13.47
N SER A 223 -7.41 -4.51 -14.06
CA SER A 223 -6.49 -5.60 -13.63
C SER A 223 -6.14 -6.46 -14.85
N ARG A 224 -5.23 -7.37 -14.60
CA ARG A 224 -4.90 -8.32 -15.70
C ARG A 224 -6.13 -9.13 -16.10
N GLN A 225 -6.10 -9.52 -17.43
CA GLN A 225 -7.33 -10.19 -17.94
C GLN A 225 -7.05 -11.66 -18.26
N VAL A 226 -5.69 -12.02 -18.11
CA VAL A 226 -5.36 -13.42 -18.45
C VAL A 226 -4.77 -14.10 -17.20
N PHE A 227 -5.31 -15.33 -16.93
CA PHE A 227 -4.80 -16.12 -15.80
C PHE A 227 -4.46 -17.53 -16.27
N VAL A 228 -3.18 -17.88 -16.04
CA VAL A 228 -2.72 -19.17 -16.57
C VAL A 228 -2.63 -20.16 -15.41
N GLN A 229 -3.34 -21.30 -15.53
CA GLN A 229 -3.22 -22.36 -14.52
C GLN A 229 -1.80 -22.97 -14.50
N THR A 230 -1.25 -23.21 -13.25
CA THR A 230 0.13 -23.71 -13.05
C THR A 230 0.24 -25.16 -13.53
N GLY A 231 1.49 -25.62 -14.23
CA GLY A 231 1.77 -27.08 -14.44
C GLY A 231 2.01 -27.37 -15.93
N SER A 232 2.24 -26.27 -16.86
CA SER A 232 2.19 -26.59 -18.30
C SER A 232 3.46 -26.08 -18.99
N GLN A 233 4.55 -25.49 -18.17
CA GLN A 233 5.87 -25.01 -18.63
C GLN A 233 5.76 -24.26 -19.97
N GLY A 234 4.82 -23.30 -20.19
CA GLY A 234 4.71 -22.47 -21.40
C GLY A 234 5.80 -21.38 -21.44
N THR A 235 6.06 -20.93 -22.76
CA THR A 235 7.06 -19.84 -22.94
C THR A 235 6.46 -18.68 -23.73
N VAL A 236 6.74 -17.49 -23.13
CA VAL A 236 6.41 -16.26 -23.91
C VAL A 236 7.70 -15.49 -24.19
N VAL A 237 7.84 -15.15 -25.54
CA VAL A 237 9.05 -14.40 -25.93
C VAL A 237 8.59 -13.15 -26.70
N ASN A 238 9.05 -12.04 -26.14
CA ASN A 238 8.84 -10.79 -26.92
C ASN A 238 10.17 -10.18 -27.37
N ARG A 239 10.31 -10.20 -28.78
CA ARG A 239 11.50 -9.54 -29.37
C ARG A 239 11.10 -8.30 -30.16
N GLY A 240 9.78 -8.12 -30.28
CA GLY A 240 9.28 -7.00 -31.10
C GLY A 240 8.63 -5.92 -30.22
N ARG A 241 7.83 -4.98 -30.82
CA ARG A 241 7.24 -3.82 -30.11
C ARG A 241 5.81 -4.15 -29.65
N ILE A 242 5.58 -3.79 -28.32
CA ILE A 242 4.19 -3.83 -27.84
C ILE A 242 3.82 -2.45 -27.27
N GLU A 243 2.73 -1.92 -27.80
CA GLU A 243 2.21 -0.64 -27.28
C GLU A 243 0.71 -0.81 -26.95
N ALA A 244 0.48 -0.52 -25.60
CA ALA A 244 -0.92 -0.67 -25.17
C ALA A 244 -1.15 0.11 -23.88
N ALA A 245 -2.46 0.28 -23.55
CA ALA A 245 -2.73 0.90 -22.23
C ALA A 245 -2.27 -0.01 -21.09
N GLN A 246 -2.44 -1.26 -21.25
CA GLN A 246 -1.89 -2.26 -20.32
C GLN A 246 -1.30 -3.44 -21.09
N ILE A 247 -0.27 -3.98 -20.48
CA ILE A 247 0.43 -5.10 -21.16
C ILE A 247 0.64 -6.22 -20.13
N SER A 248 0.39 -7.51 -20.62
CA SER A 248 0.66 -8.65 -19.74
C SER A 248 1.32 -9.79 -20.54
N LEU A 249 2.46 -10.22 -20.04
CA LEU A 249 3.11 -11.43 -20.56
C LEU A 249 3.13 -12.50 -19.48
N GLN A 250 2.52 -13.70 -19.88
CA GLN A 250 2.37 -14.70 -18.80
C GLN A 250 2.68 -16.10 -19.34
N ALA A 251 3.47 -16.76 -18.49
CA ALA A 251 3.76 -18.17 -18.83
C ALA A 251 3.56 -19.04 -17.59
N ALA A 252 2.85 -20.21 -17.81
CA ALA A 252 2.61 -21.12 -16.66
C ALA A 252 3.87 -21.95 -16.39
N ASP A 253 4.61 -21.58 -15.27
CA ASP A 253 5.76 -22.36 -14.75
C ASP A 253 6.88 -22.43 -15.77
N GLY A 254 6.75 -21.65 -16.95
CA GLY A 254 7.77 -21.67 -18.01
C GLY A 254 8.58 -20.37 -18.02
N ASN A 255 8.83 -19.78 -19.10
CA ASN A 255 9.75 -18.62 -19.16
C ASN A 255 9.08 -17.45 -19.90
N VAL A 256 9.25 -16.36 -19.27
CA VAL A 256 8.94 -15.12 -20.01
C VAL A 256 10.24 -14.38 -20.34
N TYR A 257 10.45 -14.26 -21.70
CA TYR A 257 11.61 -13.45 -22.14
C TYR A 257 11.14 -12.13 -22.76
N ALA A 258 11.36 -11.14 -22.00
CA ALA A 258 11.11 -9.79 -22.58
C ALA A 258 12.42 -9.21 -23.16
N LEU A 259 12.86 -9.87 -24.28
CA LEU A 259 14.19 -9.66 -24.88
C LEU A 259 14.20 -8.35 -25.69
N ALA A 260 14.83 -7.36 -24.96
CA ALA A 260 14.88 -6.09 -25.73
C ALA A 260 16.33 -5.69 -25.99
N GLY A 261 16.85 -5.45 -27.25
CA GLY A 261 17.95 -4.58 -27.72
C GLY A 261 17.84 -3.15 -27.17
N GLY A 262 18.98 -2.22 -27.22
CA GLY A 262 19.35 -0.92 -26.64
C GLY A 262 18.23 0.12 -26.77
N GLY A 263 16.70 -0.19 -27.21
CA GLY A 263 15.55 0.74 -27.18
C GLY A 263 14.40 0.17 -26.35
N THR A 264 13.20 1.27 -26.12
CA THR A 264 11.97 0.88 -25.36
C THR A 264 11.02 0.10 -26.27
N ARG A 265 10.71 -1.23 -26.07
CA ARG A 265 9.91 -2.06 -27.00
C ARG A 265 8.65 -2.58 -26.31
N ILE A 266 8.51 -2.36 -24.95
CA ILE A 266 7.21 -2.56 -24.24
C ILE A 266 6.81 -1.24 -23.56
N ARG A 267 5.73 -0.71 -24.10
CA ARG A 267 5.30 0.62 -23.61
C ARG A 267 3.80 0.58 -23.30
N ALA A 268 3.54 0.81 -21.94
CA ALA A 268 2.11 0.94 -21.52
C ALA A 268 1.79 2.40 -21.16
N THR A 269 0.85 2.93 -21.97
CA THR A 269 0.40 4.31 -21.67
C THR A 269 -1.08 4.29 -21.31
N GLY A 270 -1.28 4.68 -19.92
CA GLY A 270 -2.67 4.63 -19.42
C GLY A 270 -3.58 5.60 -20.16
N THR A 271 -4.84 5.39 -20.12
CA THR A 271 -5.91 6.29 -20.61
C THR A 271 -6.65 6.92 -19.42
N ALA A 272 -7.70 7.71 -19.81
CA ALA A 272 -8.50 8.31 -18.71
C ALA A 272 -9.08 7.23 -17.79
N ASN A 273 -9.20 6.07 -18.33
CA ASN A 273 -9.94 5.07 -17.51
C ASN A 273 -9.04 3.88 -17.18
N ARG A 274 -7.76 3.86 -17.62
CA ARG A 274 -6.81 2.76 -17.33
C ARG A 274 -5.43 3.34 -17.04
N ASP A 275 -4.89 2.84 -15.93
CA ASP A 275 -3.49 3.27 -15.70
C ASP A 275 -2.51 2.43 -16.53
N GLY A 276 -1.44 3.12 -16.90
CA GLY A 276 -0.40 2.35 -17.61
C GLY A 276 0.24 1.31 -16.70
N HIS A 277 0.11 -0.05 -17.14
CA HIS A 277 0.65 -1.11 -16.27
C HIS A 277 1.21 -2.26 -17.13
N VAL A 278 2.34 -2.79 -16.65
CA VAL A 278 2.92 -3.97 -17.31
C VAL A 278 3.07 -5.09 -16.29
N TRP A 279 2.60 -6.34 -16.71
CA TRP A 279 2.80 -7.53 -15.87
C TRP A 279 3.69 -8.54 -16.59
N LEU A 280 4.73 -8.90 -15.90
CA LEU A 280 5.52 -10.05 -16.34
C LEU A 280 5.40 -11.17 -15.30
N VAL A 281 4.77 -12.31 -15.77
CA VAL A 281 4.43 -13.29 -14.71
C VAL A 281 4.85 -14.67 -15.19
N ALA A 282 5.67 -15.26 -14.35
CA ALA A 282 6.05 -16.68 -14.54
C ALA A 282 6.17 -17.34 -13.16
N ASP A 283 5.05 -17.70 -12.49
CA ASP A 283 4.94 -18.07 -11.06
C ASP A 283 5.91 -19.22 -10.73
N GLY A 284 6.07 -20.22 -11.60
CA GLY A 284 7.02 -21.34 -11.35
C GLY A 284 8.24 -21.26 -12.27
N GLY A 285 8.27 -20.18 -13.09
CA GLY A 285 9.36 -20.20 -14.10
C GLY A 285 10.25 -18.96 -13.98
N ARG A 286 10.90 -18.66 -15.07
CA ARG A 286 11.90 -17.57 -15.10
C ARG A 286 11.37 -16.39 -15.93
N VAL A 287 11.58 -15.20 -15.32
CA VAL A 287 11.41 -13.99 -16.15
C VAL A 287 12.79 -13.37 -16.40
N ALA A 288 13.12 -13.27 -17.71
CA ALA A 288 14.36 -12.54 -18.08
C ALA A 288 14.03 -11.26 -18.85
N GLN A 289 14.54 -10.16 -18.20
CA GLN A 289 14.36 -8.84 -18.84
C GLN A 289 15.69 -8.32 -19.41
N TYR A 290 15.73 -8.06 -20.66
CA TYR A 290 17.05 -7.66 -21.23
C TYR A 290 16.99 -6.22 -21.71
N GLY A 291 15.75 -5.68 -21.96
CA GLY A 291 15.68 -4.31 -22.52
C GLY A 291 14.84 -3.40 -21.60
N ARG A 292 14.43 -2.29 -22.17
CA ARG A 292 13.74 -1.26 -21.37
C ARG A 292 12.22 -1.52 -21.40
N ILE A 293 11.55 -1.35 -20.22
CA ILE A 293 10.08 -1.39 -20.08
C ILE A 293 9.59 -0.05 -19.53
N ALA A 294 8.49 0.43 -20.19
CA ALA A 294 8.00 1.75 -19.72
C ALA A 294 6.50 1.67 -19.48
N ALA A 295 6.14 2.34 -18.35
CA ALA A 295 4.70 2.47 -18.06
C ALA A 295 4.40 3.88 -17.53
N SER A 296 3.33 4.47 -18.17
CA SER A 296 2.93 5.82 -17.73
C SER A 296 1.39 5.88 -17.60
N ASP A 297 0.92 6.61 -16.61
CA ASP A 297 -0.56 6.78 -16.54
C ASP A 297 -1.04 7.80 -17.57
N GLY A 298 -2.42 8.04 -17.65
CA GLY A 298 -3.09 8.86 -18.69
C GLY A 298 -2.60 10.31 -18.68
N ASN A 299 -1.91 10.72 -17.56
CA ASN A 299 -1.41 12.11 -17.43
C ASN A 299 0.09 12.19 -17.64
N GLY A 300 0.60 11.01 -17.91
CA GLY A 300 2.06 11.02 -18.19
C GLY A 300 2.89 10.86 -16.91
N ASN A 301 2.17 10.78 -15.66
CA ASN A 301 2.84 10.58 -14.36
C ASN A 301 3.11 9.09 -14.08
N GLY A 302 4.36 8.56 -14.58
CA GLY A 302 4.86 7.18 -14.47
C GLY A 302 3.77 6.19 -14.06
N GLY A 303 3.55 4.93 -14.70
CA GLY A 303 2.66 3.78 -14.40
C GLY A 303 3.39 2.76 -13.52
N ALA A 304 2.87 1.49 -13.51
CA ALA A 304 3.48 0.44 -12.66
C ALA A 304 3.90 -0.76 -13.51
N VAL A 305 4.99 -1.37 -12.99
CA VAL A 305 5.45 -2.64 -13.60
C VAL A 305 5.54 -3.69 -12.47
N ASP A 306 4.84 -4.92 -12.75
CA ASP A 306 4.92 -6.05 -11.81
C ASP A 306 5.66 -7.23 -12.47
N THR A 307 6.67 -7.64 -11.73
CA THR A 307 7.43 -8.81 -12.22
C THR A 307 7.39 -9.92 -11.16
N GLN A 308 6.71 -11.00 -11.56
CA GLN A 308 6.60 -12.14 -10.61
C GLN A 308 7.15 -13.42 -11.27
N ALA A 309 8.10 -13.95 -10.52
CA ALA A 309 8.72 -15.16 -11.13
C ALA A 309 9.44 -15.97 -10.05
N ALA A 310 9.63 -17.31 -10.36
CA ALA A 310 10.48 -18.11 -9.46
C ALA A 310 11.96 -17.70 -9.59
N GLN A 311 12.36 -17.30 -10.82
CA GLN A 311 13.73 -16.79 -11.05
C GLN A 311 13.67 -15.52 -11.91
N LEU A 312 14.60 -14.63 -11.50
CA LEU A 312 14.67 -13.39 -12.30
C LEU A 312 16.06 -13.28 -12.95
N GLY A 313 16.02 -12.84 -14.22
CA GLY A 313 17.27 -12.54 -14.94
C GLY A 313 17.21 -11.15 -15.60
N PHE A 314 18.42 -10.48 -15.48
CA PHE A 314 18.44 -9.13 -16.07
C PHE A 314 19.65 -9.00 -17.01
N GLY A 315 19.26 -8.42 -18.20
CA GLY A 315 20.34 -8.19 -19.19
C GLY A 315 21.09 -6.87 -18.94
N LYS A 316 22.10 -6.60 -19.80
CA LYS A 316 23.01 -5.44 -19.63
C LYS A 316 22.25 -4.12 -19.75
N HIS A 317 21.13 -4.11 -20.49
CA HIS A 317 20.44 -2.82 -20.69
C HIS A 317 19.07 -2.83 -20.00
N ALA A 318 18.90 -3.77 -19.17
CA ALA A 318 17.58 -3.86 -18.51
C ALA A 318 17.32 -2.61 -17.64
N ALA A 319 16.14 -1.97 -17.94
CA ALA A 319 15.71 -0.83 -17.10
C ALA A 319 14.18 -0.69 -17.19
N VAL A 320 13.64 -0.17 -16.04
CA VAL A 320 12.19 0.10 -16.02
C VAL A 320 11.97 1.61 -15.79
N HIS A 321 11.15 2.16 -16.68
CA HIS A 321 10.76 3.58 -16.52
C HIS A 321 9.26 3.64 -16.17
N ALA A 322 9.11 3.82 -14.90
CA ALA A 322 7.74 3.91 -14.33
C ALA A 322 7.79 4.58 -12.96
N ARG A 323 6.58 4.77 -12.49
CA ARG A 323 6.57 5.30 -11.11
C ARG A 323 7.00 4.21 -10.11
N GLN A 324 6.53 3.03 -10.33
CA GLN A 324 6.80 1.94 -9.38
C GLN A 324 7.09 0.64 -10.13
N TRP A 325 8.09 -0.09 -9.60
CA TRP A 325 8.44 -1.42 -10.11
C TRP A 325 8.40 -2.42 -8.93
N TYR A 326 7.50 -3.44 -9.12
CA TYR A 326 7.39 -4.48 -8.08
C TYR A 326 8.02 -5.81 -8.56
N LEU A 327 8.89 -6.28 -7.69
CA LEU A 327 9.51 -7.59 -7.98
C LEU A 327 9.09 -8.59 -6.89
N SER A 328 8.72 -9.81 -7.35
CA SER A 328 8.34 -10.83 -6.36
C SER A 328 8.91 -12.19 -6.80
N THR A 329 9.64 -12.79 -5.88
CA THR A 329 10.28 -14.10 -6.12
C THR A 329 10.48 -14.81 -4.79
N PRO A 330 10.58 -16.14 -4.81
CA PRO A 330 10.72 -16.89 -3.55
C PRO A 330 12.00 -16.49 -2.79
N THR A 331 13.13 -16.30 -3.49
CA THR A 331 14.36 -15.71 -2.95
C THR A 331 14.96 -14.76 -4.00
N PHE A 332 15.92 -13.93 -3.45
CA PHE A 332 16.46 -12.97 -4.42
C PHE A 332 17.85 -12.53 -3.99
N ILE A 333 18.79 -12.76 -5.02
CA ILE A 333 20.15 -12.21 -4.82
C ILE A 333 20.34 -11.05 -5.83
N ILE A 334 20.62 -9.90 -5.22
CA ILE A 334 20.94 -8.77 -6.12
C ILE A 334 22.42 -8.84 -6.53
N ASN A 335 22.71 -9.62 -7.53
CA ASN A 335 24.08 -9.76 -8.09
C ASN A 335 24.39 -8.61 -9.05
N ASP A 336 25.44 -8.66 -9.77
CA ASP A 336 25.88 -7.50 -10.60
C ASP A 336 24.82 -7.11 -11.63
N ALA A 337 24.30 -8.13 -12.29
CA ALA A 337 23.30 -7.80 -13.34
C ALA A 337 22.05 -7.16 -12.72
N ALA A 338 21.52 -7.71 -11.66
CA ALA A 338 20.32 -7.12 -11.01
C ALA A 338 20.62 -5.72 -10.46
N ALA A 339 21.82 -5.57 -9.83
CA ALA A 339 22.18 -4.24 -9.27
C ALA A 339 22.20 -3.17 -10.36
N HIS A 340 22.72 -3.49 -11.54
CA HIS A 340 22.78 -2.48 -12.62
C HIS A 340 21.36 -2.15 -13.12
N ALA A 341 20.52 -3.19 -13.23
CA ALA A 341 19.13 -2.90 -13.68
C ALA A 341 18.39 -2.03 -12.67
N LEU A 342 18.51 -2.37 -11.41
CA LEU A 342 17.80 -1.58 -10.38
C LEU A 342 18.35 -0.16 -10.31
N GLN A 343 19.72 -0.05 -10.40
CA GLN A 343 20.33 1.29 -10.36
C GLN A 343 19.84 2.16 -11.52
N ARG A 344 19.80 1.65 -12.73
CA ARG A 344 19.33 2.47 -13.87
C ARG A 344 17.86 2.88 -13.66
N SER A 345 17.11 1.93 -13.13
CA SER A 345 15.67 2.26 -12.94
C SER A 345 15.50 3.31 -11.84
N LEU A 346 16.21 3.13 -10.76
CA LEU A 346 16.10 4.11 -9.66
C LEU A 346 16.60 5.49 -10.10
N SER A 347 17.71 5.48 -10.84
CA SER A 347 18.26 6.79 -11.28
C SER A 347 17.32 7.45 -12.30
N GLY A 348 16.46 6.56 -12.92
CA GLY A 348 15.48 7.13 -13.88
C GLY A 348 14.20 7.59 -13.18
N GLY A 349 14.16 7.45 -11.77
CA GLY A 349 13.00 7.99 -11.03
C GLY A 349 11.99 6.90 -10.67
N THR A 350 12.33 5.64 -11.00
CA THR A 350 11.40 4.54 -10.67
C THR A 350 11.69 3.99 -9.26
N SER A 351 10.66 4.09 -8.40
CA SER A 351 10.84 3.42 -7.09
C SER A 351 10.63 1.91 -7.20
N ILE A 352 11.41 1.20 -6.33
CA ILE A 352 11.42 -0.27 -6.51
C ILE A 352 11.07 -0.91 -5.16
N GLU A 353 10.18 -1.96 -5.31
CA GLU A 353 9.94 -2.85 -4.16
C GLU A 353 10.19 -4.30 -4.57
N ALA A 354 11.20 -4.83 -3.88
CA ALA A 354 11.50 -6.25 -4.12
C ALA A 354 11.08 -7.07 -2.91
N THR A 355 10.29 -8.15 -3.22
CA THR A 355 9.74 -8.94 -2.11
C THR A 355 10.05 -10.42 -2.37
N THR A 356 10.60 -11.07 -1.32
CA THR A 356 10.75 -12.54 -1.41
C THR A 356 9.63 -13.22 -0.61
N THR A 357 9.11 -14.34 -1.14
CA THR A 357 7.85 -14.91 -0.61
C THR A 357 8.16 -16.20 0.16
N GLY A 358 9.33 -16.76 -0.02
CA GLY A 358 9.58 -18.08 0.62
C GLY A 358 8.78 -19.18 -0.05
N ALA A 359 8.11 -18.92 -1.10
CA ALA A 359 7.31 -19.95 -1.78
C ALA A 359 8.16 -21.13 -2.26
N ASN A 360 7.51 -22.26 -2.35
CA ASN A 360 8.10 -23.52 -2.86
C ASN A 360 9.22 -24.02 -1.95
N GLY A 361 9.08 -23.72 -0.64
CA GLY A 361 10.04 -24.28 0.35
C GLY A 361 11.33 -23.46 0.42
N ALA A 362 11.40 -22.28 -0.32
CA ALA A 362 12.64 -21.47 -0.29
C ALA A 362 12.77 -20.77 1.06
N THR A 363 14.06 -20.41 1.28
CA THR A 363 14.32 -19.77 2.60
C THR A 363 13.57 -18.43 2.70
N GLY A 364 13.43 -17.77 1.53
CA GLY A 364 12.75 -16.46 1.55
C GLY A 364 13.72 -15.31 1.84
N ASP A 365 15.07 -15.62 1.75
CA ASP A 365 16.05 -14.54 2.03
C ASP A 365 16.28 -13.66 0.81
N LEU A 366 16.70 -12.41 1.16
CA LEU A 366 17.04 -11.42 0.14
C LEU A 366 18.45 -10.88 0.44
N ARG A 367 19.34 -11.12 -0.55
CA ARG A 367 20.75 -10.71 -0.31
C ARG A 367 21.21 -9.69 -1.37
N VAL A 368 21.84 -8.59 -0.80
CA VAL A 368 22.50 -7.63 -1.71
C VAL A 368 23.99 -7.97 -1.85
N ALA A 369 24.29 -8.50 -2.98
CA ALA A 369 25.69 -8.98 -3.17
C ALA A 369 26.51 -7.95 -3.95
N SER A 370 25.91 -7.01 -4.59
CA SER A 370 26.65 -6.00 -5.37
C SER A 370 26.13 -4.60 -5.02
N SER A 371 27.05 -3.59 -5.26
CA SER A 371 26.75 -2.20 -4.83
C SER A 371 25.66 -1.59 -5.72
N LEU A 372 24.79 -0.78 -5.06
CA LEU A 372 23.75 0.03 -5.72
C LEU A 372 23.87 1.50 -5.30
N ARG A 373 24.00 2.35 -6.41
CA ARG A 373 24.04 3.80 -6.10
C ARG A 373 23.14 4.55 -7.10
N TRP A 374 22.39 5.40 -6.46
CA TRP A 374 21.57 6.19 -7.40
C TRP A 374 21.33 7.59 -6.83
N SER A 375 20.90 8.54 -7.82
CA SER A 375 20.55 9.92 -7.43
C SER A 375 19.07 10.19 -7.69
N GLY A 376 18.41 11.04 -6.85
CA GLY A 376 16.99 11.41 -7.08
C GLY A 376 16.12 10.95 -5.89
N SER A 377 14.80 11.02 -6.13
CA SER A 377 13.90 10.84 -4.97
C SER A 377 13.28 9.44 -4.99
N ALA A 378 13.76 8.60 -6.04
CA ALA A 378 13.16 7.25 -6.06
C ALA A 378 13.65 6.41 -4.87
N SER A 379 12.65 5.62 -4.31
CA SER A 379 12.96 4.85 -3.09
C SER A 379 13.09 3.36 -3.39
N LEU A 380 13.94 2.69 -2.55
CA LEU A 380 14.15 1.23 -2.67
C LEU A 380 13.68 0.53 -1.39
N THR A 381 12.75 -0.48 -1.64
CA THR A 381 12.33 -1.33 -0.52
C THR A 381 12.73 -2.78 -0.81
N LEU A 382 13.45 -3.32 0.14
CA LEU A 382 13.78 -4.75 0.09
C LEU A 382 13.04 -5.47 1.23
N ALA A 383 12.06 -6.27 0.82
CA ALA A 383 11.19 -6.92 1.83
C ALA A 383 11.31 -8.43 1.71
N ALA A 384 11.99 -8.95 2.70
CA ALA A 384 12.30 -10.38 2.62
C ALA A 384 11.31 -11.16 3.50
N TYR A 385 10.86 -12.30 2.91
CA TYR A 385 10.05 -13.23 3.73
C TYR A 385 10.77 -13.59 5.03
N HIS A 386 12.06 -13.80 4.95
CA HIS A 386 12.73 -14.16 6.21
C HIS A 386 13.80 -13.12 6.55
N SER A 387 15.02 -13.03 5.81
CA SER A 387 16.06 -12.09 6.25
C SER A 387 16.58 -11.29 5.05
N VAL A 388 17.04 -10.03 5.41
CA VAL A 388 17.78 -9.23 4.43
C VAL A 388 19.25 -9.13 4.86
N SER A 389 20.13 -9.32 3.78
CA SER A 389 21.55 -9.14 4.16
C SER A 389 22.32 -8.40 3.07
N LEU A 390 23.28 -7.64 3.58
CA LEU A 390 24.25 -7.00 2.67
C LEU A 390 25.62 -7.66 2.87
N THR A 391 26.24 -7.99 1.62
CA THR A 391 27.51 -8.73 1.72
C THR A 391 28.68 -7.76 1.92
N THR A 392 29.81 -8.33 2.41
CA THR A 392 31.03 -7.51 2.60
C THR A 392 31.47 -6.88 1.27
N GLY A 393 31.75 -5.58 1.31
CA GLY A 393 32.24 -4.88 0.10
C GLY A 393 31.09 -4.26 -0.69
N ALA A 394 29.79 -4.73 -0.41
CA ALA A 394 28.68 -4.09 -1.15
C ALA A 394 28.26 -2.78 -0.47
N THR A 395 27.92 -1.78 -1.39
CA THR A 395 27.45 -0.48 -0.89
C THR A 395 26.09 -0.16 -1.51
N VAL A 396 25.16 0.19 -0.60
CA VAL A 396 23.90 0.82 -1.08
C VAL A 396 23.90 2.30 -0.70
N ALA A 397 23.73 3.16 -1.80
CA ALA A 397 23.91 4.59 -1.51
C ALA A 397 22.92 5.40 -2.35
N ASN A 398 22.43 6.49 -1.71
CA ASN A 398 21.63 7.49 -2.44
C ASN A 398 22.18 8.90 -2.17
N ASN A 399 22.36 9.67 -3.29
CA ASN A 399 22.80 11.06 -3.05
C ASN A 399 21.72 12.06 -3.45
N GLY A 400 20.38 11.73 -3.45
CA GLY A 400 19.21 12.62 -3.65
C GLY A 400 18.27 12.55 -2.44
N ALA A 401 16.96 12.24 -2.67
CA ALA A 401 15.99 12.25 -1.54
C ALA A 401 15.35 10.87 -1.40
N GLY A 402 15.96 9.80 -2.06
CA GLY A 402 15.34 8.45 -2.02
C GLY A 402 15.45 7.82 -0.64
N ASN A 403 14.36 7.14 -0.26
CA ASN A 403 14.40 6.36 1.00
C ASN A 403 14.80 4.91 0.74
N LEU A 404 15.45 4.33 1.82
CA LEU A 404 15.76 2.89 1.79
C LEU A 404 15.02 2.20 2.94
N THR A 405 14.27 1.09 2.51
CA THR A 405 13.68 0.23 3.57
C THR A 405 14.19 -1.21 3.43
N LEU A 406 14.80 -1.64 4.54
CA LEU A 406 15.14 -3.08 4.66
C LEU A 406 14.19 -3.76 5.66
N ARG A 407 13.45 -4.70 5.03
CA ARG A 407 12.42 -5.26 5.94
C ARG A 407 12.55 -6.79 5.93
N ALA A 408 12.86 -7.30 7.14
CA ALA A 408 12.77 -8.77 7.33
C ALA A 408 11.38 -9.15 7.87
N ASP A 409 11.08 -10.46 7.63
CA ASP A 409 9.77 -10.94 8.12
C ASP A 409 8.62 -10.16 7.47
N ALA A 410 8.68 -10.08 6.24
CA ALA A 410 7.76 -9.21 5.48
C ALA A 410 6.32 -9.75 5.59
N ALA A 411 6.23 -11.05 5.95
CA ALA A 411 4.86 -11.59 6.07
C ALA A 411 4.31 -11.39 7.49
N SER A 412 5.20 -10.77 8.35
CA SER A 412 4.79 -10.43 9.73
C SER A 412 4.31 -11.68 10.47
N ILE A 413 5.04 -12.77 10.37
CA ILE A 413 4.59 -14.04 10.99
C ILE A 413 5.60 -14.43 12.08
N ASP A 414 6.36 -13.51 12.49
CA ASP A 414 7.35 -13.71 13.58
C ASP A 414 8.26 -14.91 13.29
N ASN A 415 8.95 -14.89 12.16
CA ASN A 415 9.77 -16.07 11.75
C ASN A 415 11.25 -15.80 12.01
N SER A 416 11.53 -14.89 12.97
CA SER A 416 12.90 -14.56 13.42
C SER A 416 13.73 -13.94 12.29
N GLY A 417 13.12 -13.32 11.38
CA GLY A 417 13.85 -12.65 10.29
C GLY A 417 14.79 -11.55 10.81
N SER A 418 16.01 -11.52 10.17
CA SER A 418 17.05 -10.56 10.60
C SER A 418 17.49 -9.67 9.43
N VAL A 419 17.95 -8.49 9.88
CA VAL A 419 18.67 -7.66 8.90
C VAL A 419 20.15 -7.61 9.30
N ILE A 420 20.96 -8.10 8.30
CA ILE A 420 22.40 -8.15 8.58
C ILE A 420 23.15 -7.30 7.55
N ASN A 421 23.74 -6.31 8.11
CA ASN A 421 24.52 -5.45 7.20
C ASN A 421 26.02 -5.69 7.41
N ASN A 422 26.68 -6.44 6.48
CA ASN A 422 28.15 -6.61 6.51
C ASN A 422 28.85 -5.69 5.52
N GLY A 423 28.03 -4.92 4.83
CA GLY A 423 28.59 -3.94 3.86
C GLY A 423 28.43 -2.51 4.37
N THR A 424 28.06 -1.56 3.34
CA THR A 424 27.97 -0.12 3.69
C THR A 424 26.61 0.42 3.23
N ILE A 425 25.92 0.98 4.17
CA ILE A 425 24.79 1.87 3.81
C ILE A 425 25.26 3.33 3.89
N ASP A 426 25.20 4.02 2.64
CA ASP A 426 25.77 5.39 2.60
C ASP A 426 24.64 6.40 2.26
N TRP A 427 24.22 7.06 3.34
CA TRP A 427 23.20 8.13 3.13
C TRP A 427 23.77 9.49 3.50
N SER A 428 25.02 9.66 3.40
CA SER A 428 25.70 10.89 3.85
C SER A 428 25.37 12.07 2.93
N LYS A 429 24.91 11.75 1.74
CA LYS A 429 24.59 12.89 0.84
C LYS A 429 23.09 12.92 0.54
N SER A 430 22.35 12.03 1.14
CA SER A 430 20.91 11.97 0.83
C SER A 430 20.12 12.79 1.87
N THR A 431 19.00 13.39 1.32
CA THR A 431 18.06 14.00 2.29
C THR A 431 16.99 12.99 2.70
N GLY A 432 17.00 11.72 2.16
CA GLY A 432 16.02 10.67 2.48
C GLY A 432 16.40 9.93 3.76
N THR A 433 15.59 8.91 4.06
CA THR A 433 15.84 8.16 5.32
C THR A 433 16.02 6.67 5.01
N VAL A 434 16.58 5.99 6.11
CA VAL A 434 16.74 4.53 6.02
C VAL A 434 16.02 3.90 7.21
N SER A 435 15.07 2.94 6.77
CA SER A 435 14.40 2.17 7.84
C SER A 435 14.78 0.69 7.75
N VAL A 436 15.26 0.25 8.95
CA VAL A 436 15.63 -1.18 9.04
C VAL A 436 14.63 -1.85 10.00
N LEU A 437 13.89 -2.85 9.39
CA LEU A 437 12.82 -3.48 10.19
C LEU A 437 13.12 -4.98 10.33
N TYR A 438 13.29 -5.36 11.68
CA TYR A 438 13.59 -6.79 11.87
C TYR A 438 12.70 -7.35 12.99
N ASP A 439 12.53 -8.64 12.81
CA ASP A 439 11.65 -9.31 13.80
C ASP A 439 12.24 -9.18 15.22
N MET A 440 11.32 -9.00 16.22
CA MET A 440 11.78 -8.81 17.62
C MET A 440 12.59 -10.00 18.10
N ASN A 441 12.30 -11.13 17.47
CA ASN A 441 13.12 -12.30 17.86
C ASN A 441 14.25 -12.53 16.87
N GLY A 442 14.46 -11.63 15.98
CA GLY A 442 15.65 -11.67 15.08
C GLY A 442 16.75 -10.72 15.55
N THR A 443 17.74 -10.50 14.60
CA THR A 443 18.86 -9.61 14.98
C THR A 443 19.07 -8.54 13.91
N TYR A 444 19.61 -7.43 14.43
CA TYR A 444 20.07 -6.37 13.51
C TYR A 444 21.57 -6.10 13.75
N SER A 445 22.35 -6.37 12.66
CA SER A 445 23.76 -5.94 12.64
C SER A 445 23.96 -4.73 11.73
N GLN A 446 24.40 -3.63 12.32
CA GLN A 446 24.34 -2.31 11.65
C GLN A 446 25.46 -2.18 10.61
N GLY A 447 26.59 -2.92 10.66
CA GLY A 447 27.73 -2.73 9.74
C GLY A 447 28.15 -1.25 9.64
N ILE A 448 28.63 -0.80 8.41
CA ILE A 448 29.05 0.61 8.21
C ILE A 448 27.85 1.43 7.69
N VAL A 449 27.58 2.54 8.48
CA VAL A 449 26.48 3.44 8.07
C VAL A 449 26.99 4.88 8.09
N SER A 450 26.77 5.57 6.92
CA SER A 450 27.15 6.99 6.86
C SER A 450 25.88 7.85 6.70
N THR A 451 25.79 8.91 7.56
CA THR A 451 24.58 9.77 7.53
C THR A 451 24.97 11.18 7.09
N ASN A 452 23.92 11.89 6.68
CA ASN A 452 24.09 13.28 6.24
C ASN A 452 24.10 14.21 7.46
N ASN A 453 25.25 14.95 7.65
CA ASN A 453 25.37 15.80 8.86
C ASN A 453 24.39 16.98 8.83
N ALA A 454 23.87 17.28 7.60
CA ALA A 454 22.91 18.40 7.50
C ALA A 454 21.47 17.90 7.59
N TRP A 455 21.29 16.59 7.70
CA TRP A 455 19.90 16.07 7.67
C TRP A 455 19.19 16.47 8.97
N SER A 456 17.91 16.85 8.74
CA SER A 456 17.03 17.05 9.91
C SER A 456 15.64 16.45 9.63
N ALA A 457 15.06 15.99 10.69
CA ALA A 457 13.71 15.38 10.52
C ALA A 457 12.71 16.41 10.01
N ALA A 458 11.95 15.85 9.08
CA ALA A 458 10.87 16.76 8.61
C ALA A 458 9.92 17.11 9.77
N PRO A 459 9.39 18.36 9.78
CA PRO A 459 8.48 18.74 10.86
C PRO A 459 7.31 17.74 11.00
N TYR A 460 7.02 17.40 12.32
CA TYR A 460 5.89 16.54 12.73
C TYR A 460 6.08 15.10 12.25
N SER A 461 7.39 14.73 11.81
CA SER A 461 7.61 13.32 11.38
C SER A 461 7.81 12.42 12.61
N GLY A 462 8.32 12.98 13.64
CA GLY A 462 8.60 12.14 14.84
C GLY A 462 9.90 11.34 14.69
N LEU A 463 10.63 11.60 13.61
CA LEU A 463 11.91 10.89 13.44
C LEU A 463 13.04 11.57 14.23
N LEU A 464 13.90 10.61 14.77
CA LEU A 464 15.01 11.18 15.58
C LEU A 464 16.31 11.09 14.81
N THR A 465 16.37 10.02 13.96
CA THR A 465 17.64 9.86 13.21
C THR A 465 17.31 9.56 11.74
N GLN A 466 18.34 9.83 10.88
CA GLN A 466 18.17 9.55 9.42
C GLN A 466 18.12 8.05 9.16
N VAL A 467 18.89 7.28 9.93
CA VAL A 467 18.86 5.80 9.79
C VAL A 467 18.40 5.19 11.11
N THR A 468 17.28 4.41 10.93
CA THR A 468 16.70 3.91 12.20
C THR A 468 16.41 2.42 12.03
N GLY A 469 16.90 1.63 13.06
CA GLY A 469 16.53 0.19 13.13
C GLY A 469 15.35 -0.02 14.08
N TYR A 470 14.30 -0.83 13.49
CA TYR A 470 13.08 -1.04 14.31
C TYR A 470 12.93 -2.54 14.59
N LYS A 471 12.61 -2.80 15.90
CA LYS A 471 12.07 -4.15 16.18
C LYS A 471 10.57 -4.22 15.87
N LEU A 472 10.24 -5.28 15.05
CA LEU A 472 8.83 -5.32 14.59
C LEU A 472 7.97 -5.96 15.68
N VAL A 473 6.86 -5.24 15.94
CA VAL A 473 5.81 -5.79 16.83
C VAL A 473 4.66 -6.34 15.96
N ASN A 474 4.64 -7.72 15.93
CA ASN A 474 3.68 -8.32 14.97
C ASN A 474 2.55 -9.05 15.70
N THR A 475 2.78 -9.30 17.02
CA THR A 475 1.73 -10.02 17.79
C THR A 475 1.47 -9.30 19.11
N LEU A 476 0.35 -9.74 19.69
CA LEU A 476 0.07 -9.17 21.03
C LEU A 476 1.19 -9.51 22.02
N THR A 477 1.72 -10.60 21.93
CA THR A 477 2.86 -10.93 22.80
C THR A 477 4.03 -9.97 22.57
N ASP A 478 4.41 -9.77 21.33
CA ASP A 478 5.46 -8.76 21.06
C ASP A 478 5.12 -7.42 21.69
N LEU A 479 3.84 -7.08 21.53
CA LEU A 479 3.45 -5.77 22.10
C LEU A 479 3.68 -5.76 23.61
N GLN A 480 3.42 -6.83 24.29
CA GLN A 480 3.67 -6.88 25.75
C GLN A 480 5.17 -6.86 26.05
N ASN A 481 5.93 -7.42 25.17
CA ASN A 481 7.38 -7.53 25.43
C ASN A 481 8.08 -6.17 25.22
N VAL A 482 7.31 -5.26 24.67
CA VAL A 482 7.95 -3.92 24.59
C VAL A 482 8.32 -3.44 26.00
N SER A 483 7.63 -3.88 26.97
CA SER A 483 7.89 -3.45 28.36
C SER A 483 9.20 -4.03 28.88
N LEU A 484 9.71 -4.95 28.19
CA LEU A 484 10.98 -5.55 28.66
C LEU A 484 12.17 -4.67 28.28
N ASP A 485 11.98 -3.82 27.35
CA ASP A 485 13.03 -2.86 26.95
C ASP A 485 12.39 -1.52 26.56
N VAL A 486 12.22 -0.67 27.51
CA VAL A 486 11.40 0.56 27.31
C VAL A 486 12.26 1.64 26.64
N ALA A 487 13.49 1.39 26.44
CA ALA A 487 14.34 2.35 25.68
C ALA A 487 14.48 1.90 24.22
N GLY A 488 13.80 0.78 23.88
CA GLY A 488 13.97 0.20 22.53
C GLY A 488 13.24 1.04 21.46
N THR A 489 13.54 0.67 20.16
CA THR A 489 12.89 1.29 18.99
C THR A 489 12.02 0.25 18.27
N TYR A 490 10.71 0.58 18.24
CA TYR A 490 9.76 -0.44 17.75
C TYR A 490 8.89 0.14 16.64
N ALA A 491 8.45 -0.82 15.79
CA ALA A 491 7.44 -0.46 14.77
C ALA A 491 6.44 -1.60 14.62
N LEU A 492 5.16 -1.14 14.42
CA LEU A 492 4.20 -2.23 14.10
C LEU A 492 4.43 -2.78 12.69
N GLY A 493 4.46 -4.19 12.70
CA GLY A 493 4.62 -4.82 11.36
C GLY A 493 3.26 -5.09 10.71
N LYS A 494 2.20 -5.08 11.57
CA LYS A 494 0.82 -5.27 11.09
C LYS A 494 -0.17 -4.82 12.17
N ASP A 495 -1.45 -4.79 11.65
CA ASP A 495 -2.46 -4.48 12.69
C ASP A 495 -2.47 -5.57 13.77
N ILE A 496 -2.68 -5.06 15.07
CA ILE A 496 -2.76 -6.04 16.17
C ILE A 496 -4.18 -6.01 16.76
N ASP A 497 -4.76 -7.22 16.75
CA ASP A 497 -6.03 -7.37 17.48
C ASP A 497 -5.74 -7.79 18.94
N ALA A 498 -6.18 -6.87 19.90
CA ALA A 498 -5.77 -7.13 21.30
C ALA A 498 -7.00 -7.58 22.10
N GLY A 499 -7.92 -8.31 21.51
CA GLY A 499 -9.18 -8.74 22.17
C GLY A 499 -8.91 -9.72 23.30
N ALA A 500 -7.77 -10.36 23.17
CA ALA A 500 -7.46 -11.37 24.21
C ALA A 500 -7.12 -10.70 25.55
N THR A 501 -7.14 -9.32 25.55
CA THR A 501 -6.86 -8.64 26.84
C THR A 501 -8.16 -8.45 27.62
N TRP A 502 -9.28 -8.84 27.09
CA TRP A 502 -10.57 -8.71 27.79
C TRP A 502 -10.71 -9.88 28.79
N PRO A 503 -11.11 -9.56 30.05
CA PRO A 503 -11.17 -10.57 31.13
C PRO A 503 -12.26 -11.62 30.85
N GLY A 504 -13.19 -11.37 29.97
CA GLY A 504 -14.32 -12.29 29.68
C GLY A 504 -13.94 -13.40 28.70
N VAL A 505 -12.72 -13.46 28.32
CA VAL A 505 -12.28 -14.54 27.42
C VAL A 505 -11.41 -15.52 28.24
N PRO A 506 -11.58 -16.82 28.05
CA PRO A 506 -10.92 -17.87 28.85
C PRO A 506 -9.40 -17.80 28.73
N THR A 507 -8.89 -17.19 27.65
CA THR A 507 -7.42 -17.15 27.44
C THR A 507 -6.89 -15.73 27.66
N ALA A 508 -7.67 -14.95 28.45
CA ALA A 508 -7.36 -13.51 28.57
C ALA A 508 -5.96 -13.33 29.17
N VAL A 509 -5.26 -12.41 28.57
CA VAL A 509 -3.98 -11.93 29.15
C VAL A 509 -4.15 -10.44 29.51
N ALA A 510 -3.98 -10.23 30.87
CA ALA A 510 -4.05 -8.80 31.26
C ALA A 510 -2.92 -7.99 30.61
N PHE A 511 -3.44 -6.86 30.04
CA PHE A 511 -2.37 -6.03 29.42
C PHE A 511 -1.79 -5.09 30.48
N ARG A 512 -0.51 -5.10 30.59
CA ARG A 512 0.20 -4.15 31.47
C ARG A 512 0.72 -2.95 30.65
N PRO A 513 0.37 -1.80 31.13
CA PRO A 513 0.83 -0.62 30.39
C PRO A 513 2.36 -0.63 30.20
N ILE A 514 2.72 -0.10 29.03
CA ILE A 514 4.18 0.03 28.73
C ILE A 514 4.75 1.24 29.45
N GLY A 515 5.75 0.94 30.26
CA GLY A 515 6.40 2.03 31.04
C GLY A 515 5.50 2.49 32.20
N ASP A 516 6.27 3.00 33.29
CA ASP A 516 5.57 3.64 34.44
C ASP A 516 6.42 4.78 35.01
N GLY A 517 5.85 5.41 36.06
CA GLY A 517 6.51 6.61 36.61
C GLY A 517 7.98 6.33 36.99
N ALA A 518 8.29 5.06 37.34
CA ALA A 518 9.69 4.75 37.70
C ALA A 518 10.54 4.42 36.47
N THR A 519 9.89 3.74 35.54
CA THR A 519 10.62 3.36 34.30
C THR A 519 9.77 3.72 33.09
N PRO A 520 9.78 5.05 32.80
CA PRO A 520 8.94 5.48 31.67
C PRO A 520 9.49 4.95 30.32
N PHE A 521 8.55 4.83 29.35
CA PHE A 521 9.02 4.51 27.98
C PHE A 521 9.89 5.64 27.42
N ALA A 522 11.12 5.33 27.12
CA ALA A 522 12.07 6.38 26.68
C ALA A 522 12.55 6.08 25.25
N GLY A 523 11.89 5.03 24.57
CA GLY A 523 12.34 4.69 23.20
C GLY A 523 11.41 5.33 22.15
N GLN A 524 11.47 4.68 20.87
CA GLN A 524 10.59 5.12 19.76
C GLN A 524 9.60 3.99 19.41
N PHE A 525 8.34 4.45 19.33
CA PHE A 525 7.33 3.48 18.85
C PHE A 525 6.56 4.08 17.66
N ASP A 526 6.78 3.40 16.56
CA ASP A 526 6.17 3.88 15.30
C ASP A 526 5.09 2.88 14.85
N GLY A 527 3.89 3.42 14.61
CA GLY A 527 2.76 2.55 14.19
C GLY A 527 2.82 2.18 12.71
N MET A 528 3.67 2.90 11.97
CA MET A 528 3.85 2.73 10.52
C MET A 528 2.49 2.59 9.82
N GLY A 529 1.48 3.32 10.50
CA GLY A 529 0.14 3.37 9.85
C GLY A 529 -0.74 2.20 10.29
N HIS A 530 -0.25 1.27 11.11
CA HIS A 530 -1.06 0.12 11.56
C HIS A 530 -1.82 0.49 12.85
N LYS A 531 -2.80 -0.52 13.16
CA LYS A 531 -3.68 -0.18 14.29
C LYS A 531 -3.59 -1.29 15.36
N ILE A 532 -3.88 -0.78 16.56
CA ILE A 532 -4.15 -1.73 17.65
C ILE A 532 -5.62 -1.60 18.05
N THR A 533 -6.33 -2.84 17.99
CA THR A 533 -7.78 -2.72 18.23
C THR A 533 -8.18 -3.66 19.37
N SER A 534 -9.37 -3.36 19.92
CA SER A 534 -10.00 -4.20 20.97
C SER A 534 -9.12 -4.32 22.20
N LEU A 535 -8.37 -3.25 22.42
CA LEU A 535 -7.47 -3.26 23.58
C LEU A 535 -8.29 -3.02 24.87
N TRP A 536 -7.99 -3.90 25.78
CA TRP A 536 -8.63 -3.71 27.10
C TRP A 536 -7.54 -3.53 28.16
N ILE A 537 -7.66 -2.32 28.79
CA ILE A 537 -6.64 -2.02 29.82
C ILE A 537 -7.36 -1.89 31.16
N LEU A 538 -7.13 -3.02 32.00
CA LEU A 538 -7.69 -2.91 33.37
C LEU A 538 -6.58 -3.19 34.39
N ASP A 539 -6.71 -2.45 35.56
CA ASP A 539 -5.84 -2.85 36.70
C ASP A 539 -6.44 -4.06 37.44
N PRO A 540 -5.84 -5.24 37.48
CA PRO A 540 -6.37 -6.39 38.24
C PRO A 540 -6.30 -6.14 39.76
N TYR A 541 -5.82 -4.87 40.33
CA TYR A 541 -5.60 -4.74 41.78
C TYR A 541 -6.73 -3.88 42.38
N ALA A 542 -7.91 -3.73 41.70
CA ALA A 542 -9.09 -3.05 42.28
C ALA A 542 -9.85 -4.03 43.19
N VAL A 543 -9.22 -5.27 43.61
CA VAL A 543 -9.97 -6.11 44.56
C VAL A 543 -9.26 -6.08 45.92
N VAL A 544 -8.32 -5.03 46.31
CA VAL A 544 -7.85 -5.24 47.71
C VAL A 544 -7.86 -3.88 48.41
N VAL A 545 -8.70 -2.82 48.06
CA VAL A 545 -8.70 -1.83 49.18
C VAL A 545 -10.13 -1.35 49.38
N GLY A 546 -11.05 -2.16 50.01
CA GLY A 546 -12.28 -1.73 50.71
C GLY A 546 -12.23 -0.25 51.12
N PRO A 547 -13.23 0.55 50.84
CA PRO A 547 -13.43 1.96 51.23
C PRO A 547 -13.11 2.21 52.71
N GLY A 548 -11.84 1.99 53.18
CA GLY A 548 -11.61 2.55 54.53
C GLY A 548 -10.19 2.22 55.01
N ASN A 549 -9.21 2.15 54.19
CA ASN A 549 -7.90 2.09 54.91
C ASN A 549 -6.86 2.91 54.15
N GLY A 550 -6.86 4.25 54.17
CA GLY A 550 -5.78 5.25 54.19
C GLY A 550 -4.39 4.63 54.06
N GLY A 551 -4.06 3.43 53.38
CA GLY A 551 -2.68 2.93 53.22
C GLY A 551 -2.10 3.32 51.86
N ALA A 552 -1.32 4.41 51.71
CA ALA A 552 -0.28 4.89 50.77
C ALA A 552 -0.30 4.08 49.47
N MET A 553 -1.13 4.54 48.50
CA MET A 553 -1.31 4.28 47.06
C MET A 553 0.05 4.11 46.37
N GLY A 554 0.70 2.86 46.34
CA GLY A 554 1.81 2.49 45.42
C GLY A 554 1.98 3.49 44.27
N PRO A 555 3.35 3.71 43.61
CA PRO A 555 3.78 4.71 42.62
C PRO A 555 2.66 5.08 41.64
N GLU A 556 1.95 6.29 41.68
CA GLU A 556 1.09 7.02 40.71
C GLU A 556 0.73 6.12 39.51
N MET A 557 -0.34 5.31 39.58
CA MET A 557 -0.77 4.34 38.53
C MET A 557 -1.35 5.09 37.34
N SER A 558 -0.52 5.34 36.25
CA SER A 558 -0.97 5.92 34.96
C SER A 558 -1.45 4.80 34.03
N LEU A 559 -2.69 5.10 33.48
CA LEU A 559 -3.28 4.04 32.63
C LEU A 559 -3.34 4.49 31.17
N GLY A 560 -2.97 3.57 30.30
CA GLY A 560 -2.98 3.67 28.83
C GLY A 560 -2.10 2.57 28.21
N LEU A 561 -2.28 2.56 26.77
CA LEU A 561 -1.28 1.63 26.20
C LEU A 561 0.10 1.84 26.80
N PHE A 562 0.39 3.18 26.99
CA PHE A 562 1.62 3.52 27.74
C PHE A 562 1.21 4.14 29.08
N GLY A 563 1.79 3.43 30.08
CA GLY A 563 1.55 4.13 31.37
C GLY A 563 2.19 5.52 31.40
N ASP A 564 3.50 5.61 31.21
CA ASP A 564 4.23 6.90 31.17
C ASP A 564 5.18 6.90 29.96
N ILE A 565 5.02 7.94 29.23
CA ILE A 565 6.04 8.19 28.18
C ILE A 565 7.04 9.23 28.69
N GLY A 566 8.32 8.81 28.69
CA GLY A 566 9.39 9.68 29.23
C GLY A 566 9.76 10.81 28.25
N THR A 567 10.65 11.73 28.66
CA THR A 567 11.00 12.95 27.87
C THR A 567 11.68 12.56 26.55
N ALA A 568 12.36 11.35 26.55
CA ALA A 568 13.01 10.94 25.29
C ALA A 568 12.07 10.10 24.42
N GLY A 569 10.90 9.71 25.04
CA GLY A 569 9.96 8.80 24.32
C GLY A 569 9.28 9.50 23.15
N VAL A 570 9.20 8.68 22.03
CA VAL A 570 8.49 9.18 20.83
C VAL A 570 7.48 8.09 20.41
N VAL A 571 6.24 8.54 20.31
CA VAL A 571 5.20 7.66 19.74
C VAL A 571 4.54 8.37 18.54
N ARG A 572 4.48 7.56 17.41
CA ARG A 572 4.00 8.28 16.21
C ARG A 572 3.31 7.29 15.27
N ASN A 573 2.43 7.86 14.42
CA ASN A 573 1.72 7.12 13.35
C ASN A 573 1.01 5.89 13.91
N LEU A 574 0.23 6.15 14.97
CA LEU A 574 -0.40 4.98 15.63
C LEU A 574 -1.87 5.29 15.90
N THR A 575 -2.61 4.23 15.59
CA THR A 575 -4.04 4.27 15.97
C THR A 575 -4.34 3.17 16.98
N VAL A 576 -5.09 3.70 18.11
CA VAL A 576 -5.43 2.72 19.16
C VAL A 576 -6.93 2.81 19.44
N ASP A 577 -7.49 1.57 19.49
CA ASP A 577 -8.93 1.47 19.83
C ASP A 577 -9.10 0.46 20.96
N GLY A 578 -9.97 0.92 21.91
CA GLY A 578 -10.15 -0.03 23.03
C GLY A 578 -10.89 0.62 24.20
N VAL A 579 -10.76 -0.14 25.29
CA VAL A 579 -11.39 0.36 26.53
C VAL A 579 -10.32 0.44 27.63
N THR A 580 -10.35 1.74 28.21
CA THR A 580 -9.46 1.94 29.37
C THR A 580 -10.31 2.30 30.59
N GLY A 581 -10.39 1.65 31.60
CA GLY A 581 -10.75 1.97 33.00
C GLY A 581 -12.12 1.40 33.36
N GLN A 582 -12.11 0.94 34.87
CA GLN A 582 -13.48 1.01 35.46
C GLN A 582 -13.38 0.96 36.99
N TYR A 583 -12.03 1.13 37.82
CA TYR A 583 -12.10 1.14 39.31
C TYR A 583 -10.77 1.67 39.87
N LEU A 584 -10.18 2.90 39.37
CA LEU A 584 -8.87 3.20 39.97
C LEU A 584 -8.74 4.71 40.19
N VAL A 585 -7.44 5.10 41.04
CA VAL A 585 -6.90 6.41 41.43
C VAL A 585 -5.62 6.67 40.63
N GLY A 586 -5.65 7.42 39.37
CA GLY A 586 -4.48 7.96 38.65
C GLY A 586 -4.90 8.52 37.28
N ASP A 587 -3.91 9.13 36.44
CA ASP A 587 -4.19 9.73 35.11
C ASP A 587 -4.43 8.65 34.06
N ALA A 588 -5.48 8.92 33.27
CA ALA A 588 -5.80 7.84 32.31
C ALA A 588 -6.08 8.46 30.93
N GLY A 589 -5.47 7.76 30.01
CA GLY A 589 -5.75 7.95 28.57
C GLY A 589 -5.66 6.62 27.82
N MET A 590 -6.34 6.65 26.58
CA MET A 590 -6.26 5.39 25.80
C MET A 590 -4.82 5.13 25.34
N LEU A 591 -4.16 6.24 24.91
CA LEU A 591 -2.77 6.00 24.45
C LEU A 591 -1.79 6.08 25.62
N ALA A 592 -1.94 7.13 26.50
CA ALA A 592 -0.97 7.23 27.62
C ALA A 592 -1.66 7.84 28.84
N GLY A 593 -1.19 7.23 29.94
CA GLY A 593 -1.62 7.95 31.16
C GLY A 593 -0.90 9.29 31.32
N VAL A 594 0.39 9.28 31.22
CA VAL A 594 1.19 10.52 31.33
C VAL A 594 2.13 10.60 30.13
N ASN A 595 2.21 11.82 29.63
CA ASN A 595 3.12 12.03 28.50
C ASN A 595 4.11 13.15 28.83
N HIS A 596 5.42 12.80 28.90
CA HIS A 596 6.51 13.81 28.98
C HIS A 596 7.24 13.93 27.64
N GLY A 597 6.92 12.98 26.71
CA GLY A 597 7.68 12.92 25.44
C GLY A 597 6.91 13.57 24.30
N SER A 598 7.04 12.83 23.04
CA SER A 598 6.45 13.42 21.82
C SER A 598 5.44 12.42 21.23
N LEU A 599 4.29 12.92 21.03
CA LEU A 599 3.27 12.18 20.27
C LEU A 599 2.94 12.90 18.97
N VAL A 600 3.02 12.09 17.92
CA VAL A 600 2.79 12.77 16.63
C VAL A 600 1.98 11.81 15.74
N ASN A 601 0.98 12.36 15.17
CA ASN A 601 0.12 11.63 14.23
C ASN A 601 -0.44 10.35 14.86
N THR A 602 -1.05 10.58 16.03
CA THR A 602 -1.68 9.42 16.71
C THR A 602 -3.18 9.67 16.86
N HIS A 603 -3.83 8.47 16.88
CA HIS A 603 -5.30 8.56 16.97
C HIS A 603 -5.82 7.46 17.91
N THR A 604 -6.88 7.96 18.78
CA THR A 604 -7.50 6.93 19.62
C THR A 604 -9.01 6.95 19.46
N SER A 605 -9.64 5.72 19.65
CA SER A 605 -11.11 5.60 19.69
C SER A 605 -11.50 4.61 20.81
N GLY A 606 -12.85 4.51 21.08
CA GLY A 606 -13.32 3.61 22.17
C GLY A 606 -13.74 4.42 23.40
N SER A 607 -13.41 3.79 24.64
CA SER A 607 -13.93 4.45 25.86
C SER A 607 -12.87 4.43 26.97
N VAL A 608 -12.71 5.65 27.53
CA VAL A 608 -11.90 5.76 28.75
C VAL A 608 -12.81 6.18 29.92
N VAL A 609 -12.93 5.16 30.87
CA VAL A 609 -13.89 5.47 31.94
C VAL A 609 -13.22 5.19 33.29
N LEU A 610 -13.41 6.32 34.24
CA LEU A 610 -12.95 6.15 35.63
C LEU A 610 -14.08 6.54 36.59
N VAL A 611 -14.72 5.58 37.37
CA VAL A 611 -16.01 5.80 38.10
C VAL A 611 -15.69 6.03 39.58
N TYR A 612 -14.49 5.85 40.15
CA TYR A 612 -14.31 6.01 41.61
C TYR A 612 -13.01 6.78 41.88
N GLY A 613 -12.40 7.49 40.94
CA GLY A 613 -11.11 8.21 41.12
C GLY A 613 -11.37 9.70 41.42
N ILE A 614 -11.69 10.07 42.71
CA ILE A 614 -11.87 11.51 43.00
C ILE A 614 -10.57 12.25 42.67
N GLY A 615 -10.63 13.16 41.62
CA GLY A 615 -9.44 14.00 41.35
C GLY A 615 -8.55 13.38 40.25
N THR A 616 -9.03 12.33 39.55
CA THR A 616 -8.18 11.72 38.50
C THR A 616 -8.46 12.39 37.15
N ASN A 617 -7.38 12.57 36.39
CA ASN A 617 -7.48 13.23 35.07
C ASN A 617 -7.71 12.20 33.96
N VAL A 618 -8.72 12.58 33.18
CA VAL A 618 -9.03 11.63 32.08
C VAL A 618 -9.04 12.38 30.75
N GLY A 619 -8.29 11.74 29.81
CA GLY A 619 -8.29 12.24 28.42
C GLY A 619 -8.55 11.09 27.44
N GLY A 620 -9.23 11.50 26.35
CA GLY A 620 -9.42 10.47 25.31
C GLY A 620 -8.09 9.91 24.78
N LEU A 621 -7.10 10.81 24.71
CA LEU A 621 -5.76 10.38 24.22
C LEU A 621 -4.78 10.27 25.39
N VAL A 622 -4.63 11.32 26.18
CA VAL A 622 -3.64 11.35 27.27
C VAL A 622 -4.33 11.91 28.52
N GLY A 623 -4.03 11.24 29.60
CA GLY A 623 -4.59 11.79 30.86
C GLY A 623 -3.84 13.06 31.28
N TRP A 624 -2.53 13.05 31.48
CA TRP A 624 -1.66 14.18 31.89
C TRP A 624 -0.56 14.39 30.85
N ASN A 625 -0.55 15.62 30.33
CA ASN A 625 0.43 15.92 29.27
C ASN A 625 1.41 16.99 29.76
N ASP A 626 2.66 16.67 29.79
CA ASP A 626 3.75 17.63 30.08
C ASP A 626 4.80 17.60 28.95
N GLY A 627 4.44 16.99 27.80
CA GLY A 627 5.29 16.92 26.58
C GLY A 627 4.56 17.54 25.38
N SER A 628 4.87 16.97 24.09
CA SER A 628 4.29 17.55 22.86
C SER A 628 3.28 16.58 22.25
N ILE A 629 2.18 17.11 21.92
CA ILE A 629 1.17 16.39 21.10
C ILE A 629 0.89 17.20 19.84
N ALA A 630 1.16 16.51 18.72
CA ALA A 630 1.02 17.27 17.46
C ALA A 630 0.33 16.37 16.41
N ARG A 631 -0.58 16.96 15.69
CA ARG A 631 -1.33 16.25 14.61
C ARG A 631 -1.90 14.93 15.12
N SER A 632 -2.61 15.15 16.22
CA SER A 632 -3.21 13.94 16.83
C SER A 632 -4.67 14.19 17.19
N SER A 633 -5.32 12.97 17.32
CA SER A 633 -6.77 13.16 17.54
C SER A 633 -7.32 12.01 18.40
N SER A 634 -8.59 12.39 18.94
CA SER A 634 -9.30 11.30 19.66
C SER A 634 -10.81 11.43 19.44
N ASP A 635 -11.41 10.22 19.12
CA ASP A 635 -12.89 10.24 19.16
C ASP A 635 -13.40 9.31 20.26
N ALA A 636 -12.49 8.99 21.18
CA ALA A 636 -12.89 8.16 22.33
C ALA A 636 -13.80 8.94 23.29
N THR A 637 -14.73 8.14 23.89
CA THR A 637 -15.48 8.74 25.01
C THR A 637 -14.63 8.77 26.29
N ALA A 638 -14.57 10.01 26.85
CA ALA A 638 -13.79 10.15 28.10
C ALA A 638 -14.73 10.51 29.25
N SER A 639 -14.66 9.59 30.31
CA SER A 639 -15.57 9.83 31.44
C SER A 639 -14.81 9.69 32.76
N GLY A 640 -15.03 10.72 33.65
CA GLY A 640 -14.29 10.64 34.94
C GLY A 640 -14.83 11.66 35.94
N GLN A 641 -14.33 11.57 37.25
CA GLN A 641 -14.83 12.43 38.35
C GLN A 641 -13.82 13.55 38.64
N GLY A 642 -12.57 13.68 37.83
CA GLY A 642 -11.63 14.82 37.88
C GLY A 642 -11.76 15.69 36.63
N TYR A 643 -10.53 16.23 36.16
CA TYR A 643 -10.54 16.95 34.87
C TYR A 643 -10.67 15.97 33.70
N VAL A 644 -11.71 16.32 32.95
CA VAL A 644 -11.94 15.42 31.80
C VAL A 644 -11.82 16.25 30.51
N GLY A 645 -10.97 15.69 29.57
CA GLY A 645 -10.83 16.32 28.23
C GLY A 645 -11.07 15.29 27.14
N GLY A 646 -11.72 15.86 26.05
CA GLY A 646 -11.91 14.94 24.90
C GLY A 646 -10.58 14.39 24.37
N LEU A 647 -9.54 15.26 24.39
CA LEU A 647 -8.20 14.79 23.93
C LEU A 647 -7.28 14.58 25.14
N VAL A 648 -7.16 15.62 26.04
CA VAL A 648 -6.20 15.56 27.16
C VAL A 648 -6.94 15.98 28.43
N GLY A 649 -6.70 15.17 29.48
CA GLY A 649 -7.29 15.62 30.76
C GLY A 649 -6.63 16.90 31.26
N VAL A 650 -5.29 16.86 31.55
CA VAL A 650 -4.57 18.07 32.01
C VAL A 650 -3.37 18.29 31.08
N ASN A 651 -3.26 19.53 30.68
CA ASN A 651 -2.08 19.99 29.92
C ASN A 651 -1.25 20.93 30.79
N GLN A 652 -0.05 20.47 31.16
CA GLN A 652 0.76 21.22 32.15
C GLN A 652 1.58 22.32 31.48
N THR A 653 2.37 23.01 32.29
CA THR A 653 3.04 24.25 31.83
C THR A 653 3.98 23.94 30.66
N SER A 654 4.60 22.76 30.65
CA SER A 654 5.50 22.43 29.53
C SER A 654 4.74 21.73 28.40
N GLY A 655 3.48 21.48 28.65
CA GLY A 655 2.66 20.80 27.62
C GLY A 655 2.38 21.68 26.40
N ASN A 656 2.51 20.94 25.19
CA ASN A 656 2.24 21.62 23.92
C ASN A 656 1.29 20.76 23.06
N ILE A 657 0.13 21.38 22.81
CA ILE A 657 -0.81 20.70 21.90
C ILE A 657 -1.00 21.55 20.64
N ARG A 658 -0.70 20.86 19.48
CA ARG A 658 -0.71 21.64 18.23
C ARG A 658 -1.40 20.82 17.13
N GLN A 659 -2.20 21.45 16.40
CA GLN A 659 -2.89 20.85 15.24
C GLN A 659 -3.50 19.49 15.60
N SER A 660 -4.30 19.67 16.67
CA SER A 660 -4.92 18.41 17.17
C SER A 660 -6.39 18.66 17.48
N PHE A 661 -7.08 17.43 17.47
CA PHE A 661 -8.52 17.71 17.68
C PHE A 661 -9.15 16.52 18.40
N ALA A 662 -10.40 16.85 18.94
CA ALA A 662 -11.19 15.77 19.58
C ALA A 662 -12.65 15.84 19.11
N THR A 663 -13.15 14.53 18.86
CA THR A 663 -14.55 14.54 18.42
C THR A 663 -15.40 13.68 19.37
N GLY A 664 -14.71 12.93 20.24
CA GLY A 664 -15.44 12.06 21.18
C GLY A 664 -16.03 12.88 22.33
N GLU A 665 -16.98 12.23 23.10
CA GLU A 665 -17.67 12.91 24.22
C GLU A 665 -16.75 13.02 25.45
N ALA A 666 -16.77 14.27 26.01
CA ALA A 666 -16.18 14.45 27.35
C ALA A 666 -17.27 14.53 28.42
N ASN A 667 -17.15 13.40 29.27
CA ASN A 667 -18.23 13.29 30.27
C ASN A 667 -17.66 13.36 31.70
N SER A 668 -17.96 14.46 32.32
CA SER A 668 -17.55 14.56 33.75
C SER A 668 -18.76 14.33 34.67
N PHE A 669 -18.61 13.52 35.77
CA PHE A 669 -19.73 13.23 36.68
C PHE A 669 -19.21 13.15 38.12
N GLY A 670 -20.26 12.87 39.09
CA GLY A 670 -19.91 12.68 40.52
C GLY A 670 -19.31 13.95 41.14
N HIS A 671 -17.94 13.78 41.83
CA HIS A 671 -17.21 14.90 42.47
C HIS A 671 -16.33 15.64 41.45
N GLY A 672 -16.65 15.57 40.29
CA GLY A 672 -15.75 16.04 39.21
C GLY A 672 -15.66 17.57 39.19
N PHE A 673 -14.46 18.12 38.86
CA PHE A 673 -14.12 19.56 38.76
C PHE A 673 -14.70 20.16 37.47
N GLY A 674 -15.08 19.30 36.29
CA GLY A 674 -15.65 19.83 35.03
C GLY A 674 -14.90 19.26 33.81
N GLY A 675 -15.62 19.36 32.56
CA GLY A 675 -15.09 18.76 31.30
C GLY A 675 -14.84 19.84 30.24
N GLY A 676 -13.64 19.69 29.53
CA GLY A 676 -13.35 20.48 28.30
C GLY A 676 -13.43 19.61 27.05
N GLY A 677 -14.09 20.30 26.01
CA GLY A 677 -14.22 19.53 24.75
C GLY A 677 -12.87 18.98 24.27
N LEU A 678 -11.80 19.81 24.39
CA LEU A 678 -10.46 19.35 23.94
C LEU A 678 -9.61 18.98 25.16
N VAL A 679 -9.49 19.97 26.16
CA VAL A 679 -8.64 19.75 27.34
C VAL A 679 -9.46 20.12 28.59
N GLY A 680 -9.32 19.23 29.60
CA GLY A 680 -10.01 19.58 30.86
C GLY A 680 -9.39 20.81 31.53
N SER A 681 -8.09 20.80 31.87
CA SER A 681 -7.33 21.93 32.45
C SER A 681 -6.07 22.20 31.64
N ASN A 682 -5.92 23.52 31.38
CA ASN A 682 -4.78 23.88 30.51
C ASN A 682 -3.88 24.88 31.24
N ALA A 683 -2.61 24.55 31.41
CA ALA A 683 -1.57 25.50 31.89
C ALA A 683 -0.50 25.73 30.83
N GLY A 684 -0.55 24.94 29.72
CA GLY A 684 0.48 25.04 28.66
C GLY A 684 -0.07 25.74 27.41
N LEU A 685 0.47 25.25 26.19
CA LEU A 685 0.08 25.88 24.91
C LEU A 685 -0.89 24.97 24.14
N ILE A 686 -1.95 25.61 23.75
CA ILE A 686 -2.83 25.00 22.73
C ILE A 686 -2.90 25.91 21.50
N SER A 687 -2.58 25.24 20.33
CA SER A 687 -2.59 26.11 19.12
C SER A 687 -3.09 25.29 17.93
N GLN A 688 -3.88 26.02 17.10
CA GLN A 688 -4.40 25.40 15.87
C GLN A 688 -5.05 24.04 16.16
N SER A 689 -6.00 24.11 17.11
CA SER A 689 -6.67 22.85 17.50
C SER A 689 -8.16 23.11 17.72
N TYR A 690 -8.81 21.91 17.63
CA TYR A 690 -10.26 22.20 17.80
C TYR A 690 -10.94 20.99 18.45
N ALA A 691 -12.25 21.27 18.92
CA ALA A 691 -13.08 20.19 19.50
C ALA A 691 -14.49 20.27 18.93
N THR A 692 -14.98 18.98 18.60
CA THR A 692 -16.36 19.00 18.06
C THR A 692 -17.23 18.04 18.87
N GLY A 693 -16.58 17.30 19.78
CA GLY A 693 -17.35 16.33 20.58
C GLY A 693 -18.21 17.04 21.63
N PRO A 694 -19.30 16.35 21.98
CA PRO A 694 -20.15 16.93 23.04
C PRO A 694 -19.48 16.87 24.42
N VAL A 695 -19.93 17.91 25.26
CA VAL A 695 -19.45 17.93 26.65
C VAL A 695 -20.67 17.82 27.57
N SER A 696 -20.58 16.64 28.35
CA SER A 696 -21.70 16.48 29.30
C SER A 696 -21.18 16.48 30.75
N TYR A 697 -22.05 16.98 31.60
CA TYR A 697 -21.73 17.05 33.04
C TYR A 697 -22.93 16.57 33.86
N GLN A 698 -22.64 15.40 34.72
CA GLN A 698 -23.75 14.88 35.58
C GLN A 698 -23.26 14.71 37.01
N PRO A 699 -23.31 15.71 37.90
CA PRO A 699 -22.79 15.49 39.25
C PRO A 699 -23.75 14.62 40.09
N ASP A 700 -23.40 13.48 40.82
CA ASP A 700 -24.17 12.54 41.67
C ASP A 700 -24.23 13.07 43.11
N PHE A 701 -23.39 14.12 43.61
CA PHE A 701 -23.41 14.48 45.05
C PHE A 701 -23.33 16.00 45.18
N CYS A 702 -24.50 16.67 44.87
CA CYS A 702 -24.34 18.15 44.96
C CYS A 702 -25.29 18.70 46.02
N ASP A 703 -24.94 18.73 47.42
CA ASP A 703 -25.73 19.50 48.41
C ASP A 703 -25.74 20.99 48.06
N GLY A 704 -25.99 21.39 46.67
CA GLY A 704 -26.34 22.81 46.45
C GLY A 704 -25.10 23.69 46.26
N HIS A 705 -23.71 23.10 46.00
CA HIS A 705 -22.54 23.98 45.82
C HIS A 705 -21.73 23.54 44.61
N CYS A 706 -22.32 22.85 43.60
CA CYS A 706 -21.46 22.51 42.43
C CYS A 706 -21.61 23.59 41.35
N PHE A 707 -20.68 24.52 41.32
CA PHE A 707 -20.57 25.69 40.42
C PHE A 707 -19.81 25.29 39.16
N SER A 708 -19.91 23.93 38.65
CA SER A 708 -18.95 23.92 37.51
C SER A 708 -19.61 23.29 36.29
N ASN A 709 -19.98 24.09 35.23
CA ASN A 709 -20.37 23.71 33.85
C ASN A 709 -19.15 23.39 32.98
N GLY A 710 -19.37 22.68 31.90
CA GLY A 710 -18.33 22.28 30.94
C GLY A 710 -17.93 23.44 30.02
N GLY A 711 -16.59 23.50 29.55
CA GLY A 711 -16.08 24.40 28.48
C GLY A 711 -16.03 23.69 27.12
N GLY A 712 -16.58 24.53 26.06
CA GLY A 712 -16.58 23.95 24.69
C GLY A 712 -15.19 23.47 24.27
N LEU A 713 -14.11 24.30 24.67
CA LEU A 713 -12.74 23.88 24.26
C LEU A 713 -11.95 23.42 25.49
N VAL A 714 -11.88 24.28 26.58
CA VAL A 714 -11.19 23.92 27.83
C VAL A 714 -12.12 24.26 29.00
N PHE A 715 -11.94 23.42 30.06
CA PHE A 715 -12.73 23.79 31.27
C PHE A 715 -12.02 24.92 32.02
N THR A 716 -10.74 24.81 32.44
CA THR A 716 -9.93 25.90 33.02
C THR A 716 -8.70 26.16 32.14
N ASN A 717 -8.47 27.52 32.10
CA ASN A 717 -7.29 27.90 31.29
C ASN A 717 -6.38 28.82 32.12
N ALA A 718 -5.15 28.38 32.35
CA ALA A 718 -4.09 29.24 32.94
C ALA A 718 -2.94 29.44 31.96
N GLY A 719 -3.04 28.80 30.76
CA GLY A 719 -1.96 28.91 29.74
C GLY A 719 -2.39 29.81 28.57
N THR A 720 -1.87 29.34 27.33
CA THR A 720 -2.14 30.15 26.12
C THR A 720 -2.89 29.30 25.09
N ILE A 721 -3.92 30.00 24.56
CA ILE A 721 -4.65 29.34 23.46
C ILE A 721 -4.69 30.28 22.24
N THR A 722 -4.31 29.62 21.08
CA THR A 722 -4.34 30.46 19.87
C THR A 722 -4.88 29.63 18.70
N GLN A 723 -5.50 30.32 17.76
CA GLN A 723 -6.00 29.75 16.49
C GLN A 723 -6.69 28.41 16.71
N SER A 724 -7.70 28.47 17.62
CA SER A 724 -8.44 27.22 17.94
C SER A 724 -9.93 27.52 18.06
N PHE A 725 -10.68 26.37 17.96
CA PHE A 725 -12.13 26.66 18.05
C PHE A 725 -12.87 25.44 18.60
N ALA A 726 -14.22 25.69 18.96
CA ALA A 726 -15.08 24.59 19.44
C ALA A 726 -16.46 24.67 18.79
N THR A 727 -16.99 23.35 18.53
CA THR A 727 -18.34 23.38 17.93
C THR A 727 -19.23 22.34 18.63
N GLY A 728 -18.67 21.66 19.67
CA GLY A 728 -19.41 20.55 20.30
C GLY A 728 -20.57 21.06 21.17
N ALA A 729 -21.63 20.22 21.21
CA ALA A 729 -22.79 20.59 22.06
C ALA A 729 -22.41 20.55 23.55
N LEU A 730 -23.02 21.53 24.26
CA LEU A 730 -22.80 21.57 25.71
C LEU A 730 -24.11 21.24 26.43
N THR A 731 -24.06 20.13 27.13
CA THR A 731 -25.31 19.72 27.80
C THR A 731 -25.13 19.90 29.32
N PRO A 732 -25.72 21.06 29.85
CA PRO A 732 -25.65 21.22 31.31
C PRO A 732 -26.67 20.32 32.04
N ARG A 733 -26.46 20.15 33.35
CA ARG A 733 -27.53 19.46 34.12
C ARG A 733 -28.78 20.35 34.23
N ALA A 734 -29.97 19.63 33.98
CA ALA A 734 -31.29 20.32 34.07
C ALA A 734 -31.50 20.92 35.47
N GLY A 735 -31.64 22.43 35.53
CA GLY A 735 -32.06 23.03 36.82
C GLY A 735 -30.89 23.76 37.50
N PHE A 736 -29.63 23.84 36.75
CA PHE A 736 -28.47 24.54 37.35
C PHE A 736 -27.97 25.61 36.37
N SER A 737 -28.07 26.98 36.76
CA SER A 737 -27.38 28.20 36.30
C SER A 737 -26.09 28.42 37.12
N PRO A 738 -24.97 28.75 36.18
CA PRO A 738 -24.89 29.46 34.89
C PRO A 738 -24.66 28.50 33.72
N GLN A 739 -25.12 29.03 32.39
CA GLN A 739 -25.03 28.46 31.02
C GLN A 739 -23.57 28.13 30.67
N PRO A 740 -23.27 26.88 30.15
CA PRO A 740 -21.93 26.50 29.68
C PRO A 740 -21.29 27.59 28.83
N ALA A 741 -19.89 27.61 28.79
CA ALA A 741 -19.11 28.61 28.02
C ALA A 741 -18.54 27.96 26.74
N GLY A 742 -18.72 28.70 25.60
CA GLY A 742 -18.34 28.20 24.26
C GLY A 742 -16.84 27.86 24.16
N ILE A 743 -15.96 28.50 25.11
CA ILE A 743 -14.52 28.21 25.00
C ILE A 743 -14.02 27.70 26.36
N ALA A 744 -14.14 28.60 27.44
CA ALA A 744 -13.62 28.17 28.75
C ALA A 744 -14.60 28.56 29.85
N ASN A 745 -14.59 27.59 30.77
CA ASN A 745 -15.38 27.99 31.96
C ASN A 745 -14.65 29.04 32.79
N THR A 746 -13.39 28.82 33.14
CA THR A 746 -12.55 29.83 33.82
C THR A 746 -11.30 30.10 32.98
N ASN A 747 -11.06 31.42 32.96
CA ASN A 747 -9.84 31.80 32.21
C ASN A 747 -8.97 32.72 33.07
N GLY A 748 -7.85 32.22 33.47
CA GLY A 748 -6.84 33.04 34.18
C GLY A 748 -5.59 33.29 33.31
N GLY A 749 -5.54 32.66 32.09
CA GLY A 749 -4.37 32.83 31.19
C GLY A 749 -4.71 33.71 29.98
N VAL A 750 -4.08 33.24 28.76
CA VAL A 750 -4.27 34.05 27.53
C VAL A 750 -5.06 33.24 26.50
N ILE A 751 -6.20 33.87 26.18
CA ILE A 751 -6.92 33.36 24.99
C ILE A 751 -6.86 34.43 23.90
N ALA A 752 -6.12 34.04 22.75
CA ALA A 752 -5.91 35.02 21.66
C ALA A 752 -7.22 35.33 20.93
N GLY A 753 -7.27 36.51 20.19
CA GLY A 753 -8.47 36.97 19.47
C GLY A 753 -8.85 36.04 18.32
N ASP A 754 -7.98 35.12 18.02
CA ASP A 754 -8.30 34.22 16.89
C ASP A 754 -8.75 32.84 17.41
N VAL A 755 -9.40 32.87 18.55
CA VAL A 755 -10.07 31.66 19.08
C VAL A 755 -11.59 31.85 18.98
N PHE A 756 -12.21 30.75 18.37
CA PHE A 756 -13.63 30.97 18.03
C PHE A 756 -14.45 29.79 18.56
N TRP A 757 -15.84 30.04 18.67
CA TRP A 757 -16.76 28.92 18.93
C TRP A 757 -18.07 29.14 18.16
N ASN A 758 -18.72 27.98 17.95
CA ASN A 758 -20.00 28.07 17.22
C ASN A 758 -21.14 28.27 18.22
N VAL A 759 -21.84 29.38 18.09
CA VAL A 759 -22.85 29.74 19.12
C VAL A 759 -24.11 28.87 18.94
N GLU A 760 -24.34 28.36 17.71
CA GLU A 760 -25.56 27.56 17.49
C GLU A 760 -25.36 26.11 17.97
N SER A 761 -24.21 25.62 17.67
CA SER A 761 -24.04 24.20 18.04
C SER A 761 -23.69 24.07 19.52
N THR A 762 -23.02 25.05 20.04
CA THR A 762 -22.67 24.92 21.48
C THR A 762 -23.85 25.37 22.34
N GLY A 763 -24.74 26.15 21.77
CA GLY A 763 -25.95 26.58 22.51
C GLY A 763 -25.67 27.74 23.47
N THR A 764 -24.50 28.45 23.32
CA THR A 764 -24.22 29.59 24.22
C THR A 764 -23.53 30.71 23.44
N ASP A 765 -23.89 31.97 23.88
CA ASP A 765 -23.20 33.13 23.26
C ASP A 765 -22.10 33.66 24.19
N ILE A 766 -21.86 32.86 25.26
CA ILE A 766 -20.79 33.23 26.21
C ILE A 766 -19.53 32.43 25.89
N GLY A 767 -18.44 33.19 25.62
CA GLY A 767 -17.16 32.51 25.31
C GLY A 767 -16.44 32.06 26.59
N VAL A 768 -16.32 32.95 27.65
CA VAL A 768 -15.66 32.63 28.93
C VAL A 768 -16.61 33.00 30.08
N LEU A 769 -16.75 32.04 30.95
CA LEU A 769 -17.75 32.27 32.01
C LEU A 769 -17.13 33.10 33.14
N SER A 770 -15.92 32.75 33.63
CA SER A 770 -15.26 33.52 34.69
C SER A 770 -13.81 33.79 34.31
N GLY A 771 -13.28 35.06 34.70
CA GLY A 771 -11.89 35.47 34.37
C GLY A 771 -11.88 36.41 33.15
N THR A 772 -10.72 36.44 32.49
CA THR A 772 -10.60 37.33 31.31
C THR A 772 -11.45 36.82 30.14
N PRO A 773 -12.42 37.69 29.71
CA PRO A 773 -13.35 37.24 28.66
C PRO A 773 -12.73 37.34 27.26
N ILE A 774 -13.35 36.66 26.30
CA ILE A 774 -13.08 36.84 24.85
C ILE A 774 -14.26 37.57 24.22
N PRO A 775 -13.99 38.38 23.22
CA PRO A 775 -15.07 39.20 22.64
C PRO A 775 -16.20 38.33 22.07
N ALA A 776 -17.41 38.85 22.23
CA ALA A 776 -18.60 38.12 21.72
C ALA A 776 -18.52 37.91 20.20
N THR A 777 -17.76 38.77 19.51
CA THR A 777 -17.64 38.65 18.04
C THR A 777 -16.90 37.37 17.66
N ASN A 778 -16.26 36.76 18.62
CA ASN A 778 -15.56 35.51 18.32
C ASN A 778 -16.53 34.32 18.31
N GLY A 779 -17.73 34.52 18.82
CA GLY A 779 -18.81 33.53 18.62
C GLY A 779 -19.40 33.59 17.21
N LEU A 780 -19.20 32.49 16.49
CA LEU A 780 -19.62 32.49 15.07
C LEU A 780 -20.82 31.54 14.92
N THR A 781 -21.70 31.90 13.95
CA THR A 781 -22.76 30.95 13.55
C THR A 781 -22.19 29.79 12.73
N THR A 782 -22.97 28.81 12.52
CA THR A 782 -22.52 27.66 11.70
C THR A 782 -22.16 28.11 10.27
N VAL A 783 -22.91 29.01 9.76
CA VAL A 783 -22.60 29.51 8.40
C VAL A 783 -21.28 30.29 8.42
N GLN A 784 -21.08 31.09 9.44
CA GLN A 784 -19.81 31.85 9.49
C GLN A 784 -18.62 30.90 9.67
N MET A 785 -18.84 29.81 10.40
CA MET A 785 -17.73 28.86 10.62
C MET A 785 -17.33 28.17 9.32
N SER A 786 -18.19 28.22 8.36
CA SER A 786 -17.87 27.53 7.09
C SER A 786 -17.30 28.50 6.07
N GLN A 787 -16.96 29.70 6.60
CA GLN A 787 -16.44 30.71 5.66
C GLN A 787 -15.04 31.14 6.12
N PRO A 788 -14.01 31.02 5.21
CA PRO A 788 -12.62 31.38 5.55
C PRO A 788 -12.52 32.83 6.01
N ALA A 789 -13.30 33.74 5.48
CA ALA A 789 -13.18 35.19 5.82
C ALA A 789 -13.55 35.43 7.29
N SER A 790 -14.27 34.49 7.95
CA SER A 790 -14.72 34.69 9.34
C SER A 790 -13.56 34.50 10.33
N PHE A 791 -12.43 33.98 9.89
CA PHE A 791 -11.38 33.60 10.85
C PHE A 791 -10.20 34.57 10.73
N GLY A 792 -10.52 35.73 10.13
CA GLY A 792 -9.48 36.78 10.06
C GLY A 792 -8.21 36.29 9.35
N PRO A 793 -7.09 37.14 9.30
CA PRO A 793 -5.88 36.82 8.51
C PRO A 793 -5.01 35.77 9.21
N THR A 794 -5.41 35.42 10.43
CA THR A 794 -4.44 34.59 11.18
C THR A 794 -4.57 33.11 10.76
N TYR A 795 -5.85 32.71 10.33
CA TYR A 795 -5.94 31.32 9.79
C TYR A 795 -5.47 31.28 8.34
N ASP A 796 -4.46 30.43 8.08
CA ASP A 796 -3.93 30.32 6.71
C ASP A 796 -4.62 29.16 5.97
N PHE A 797 -5.46 29.51 4.91
CA PHE A 797 -6.22 28.47 4.17
C PHE A 797 -5.57 28.23 2.80
N GLY A 798 -4.30 28.80 2.70
CA GLY A 798 -3.59 28.58 1.44
C GLY A 798 -3.26 27.09 1.25
N ALA A 799 -2.76 26.63 0.06
CA ALA A 799 -2.46 25.23 -0.30
C ALA A 799 -1.42 24.62 0.65
N ASN A 800 -0.66 25.48 1.31
CA ASN A 800 0.33 24.92 2.28
C ASN A 800 0.03 25.44 3.69
N GLY A 801 -1.21 25.90 3.79
CA GLY A 801 -1.54 26.47 5.11
C GLY A 801 -1.96 25.34 6.08
N VAL A 802 -2.33 25.75 7.35
CA VAL A 802 -2.67 24.78 8.42
C VAL A 802 -4.13 24.34 8.28
N TRP A 803 -4.94 25.24 7.69
CA TRP A 803 -6.39 24.95 7.69
C TRP A 803 -6.89 24.77 6.26
N ALA A 804 -7.96 23.96 6.16
CA ALA A 804 -8.72 23.80 4.90
C ALA A 804 -10.23 23.77 5.20
N ILE A 805 -11.02 24.34 4.17
CA ILE A 805 -12.48 24.22 4.30
C ILE A 805 -13.03 23.61 2.99
N PRO A 806 -13.04 22.21 3.00
CA PRO A 806 -13.57 21.57 1.78
C PRO A 806 -15.03 21.93 1.52
N ASP A 807 -15.46 21.70 0.25
CA ASP A 807 -16.87 22.04 -0.09
C ASP A 807 -17.84 21.26 0.81
N GLY A 808 -18.77 22.03 1.53
CA GLY A 808 -19.80 21.37 2.35
C GLY A 808 -19.38 21.28 3.83
N ALA A 809 -18.13 21.63 4.09
CA ALA A 809 -17.68 21.57 5.50
C ALA A 809 -18.37 22.66 6.35
N LEU A 810 -18.69 22.27 7.63
CA LEU A 810 -19.43 23.22 8.51
C LEU A 810 -18.45 23.96 9.42
N HIS A 811 -17.21 23.69 9.28
CA HIS A 811 -16.11 24.39 9.97
C HIS A 811 -14.77 24.02 9.33
N PRO A 812 -13.70 24.77 9.72
CA PRO A 812 -12.36 24.46 9.17
C PRO A 812 -11.84 23.11 9.66
N LEU A 813 -11.10 22.38 8.74
CA LEU A 813 -10.34 21.17 9.12
C LEU A 813 -8.84 21.42 9.01
N LEU A 814 -8.18 20.64 9.84
CA LEU A 814 -6.71 20.74 9.66
C LEU A 814 -6.30 20.15 8.30
N GLN A 815 -5.38 20.88 7.68
CA GLN A 815 -5.03 20.51 6.29
C GLN A 815 -4.48 19.06 6.26
N TRP A 816 -3.67 18.76 7.33
CA TRP A 816 -3.10 17.39 7.29
C TRP A 816 -4.21 16.33 7.39
N GLN A 817 -5.45 16.71 7.76
CA GLN A 817 -6.58 15.75 7.82
C GLN A 817 -7.13 15.45 6.42
N THR A 818 -6.90 16.34 5.58
CA THR A 818 -7.53 16.17 4.25
C THR A 818 -6.60 15.44 3.30
N GLN A 819 -5.41 15.29 3.69
CA GLN A 819 -4.38 14.71 2.79
C GLN A 819 -4.26 13.21 3.03
N HIS A 820 -5.19 12.64 3.85
CA HIS A 820 -5.18 11.18 4.04
C HIS A 820 -6.57 10.61 3.73
#